data_AF-A0A832GZ15-F1
#
_entry.id   AF-A0A832GZ15-F1
#
_cell.length_a   1.000
_cell.length_b   1.000
_cell.length_c   1.000
_cell.angle_alpha   90.00
_cell.angle_beta   90.00
_cell.angle_gamma   90.00
#
_symmetry.space_group_name_H-M   'P 1'
#
loop_
_entity.id
_entity.type
_entity.pdbx_description
1 polymer ?
#
loop_
_entity_poly.entity_id
_entity_poly.type
_entity_poly.pdbx_seq_one_letter_code
_entity_poly.pdbx_strand_id
1 'polypeptide(L)'
;MTPLHFVRAYATKEVAARLLERQGQLARLVVRVEVKEVKAYNVVAKVNGTLHPSDVIVVAAYFDSWSVVPALSPGFVEALSPSLLLELARVLKDRTLARSVWLAFLSGFHQGLAGPRAFVERYFYLPEVTSGSLRLWMVVGLQLTDESPKVSSMFVGFGLRYGAGSSVIAGKYTWVKGRLYAYSQSRELAALVSRALGYSLKPEDIYEDYLEASGWWGTQQAPYMLVSEPATMAGTASFTLKTAHCRGYRWGIPLDDSRYARFENFWAQALTVSFFVASLAAEETWGLSWGTHSPVRFAVRVGAIEGIVEFKGEVCELDAATGWYKPVPGAIVRVYPEGPLGTFAWPFSAYLTISGSSGEFRAIIGPRGSTPAWLFDAWVLDNATGRIAYATDRGPLYGLAVLKQSLMPLSPIEGAITPVFRAHSLTIYRVFSPGTLRRPVILDPRMPTQALLASGVRLDVYDFDTKGYPYFFGLWYNPWEYSLVIFGQPGSRLVVNLRVGYGWPELVLVNASEALSEGSGFLMSSDVALTRSYLRAASDMLFLAEGRYGRLKERGVRSLSAEELLASARRYLQLAEEALRQRNYSAYEAYSMAALSYASKAYKDEVMPLYDDSGKSGLTLFALLVPAAILLERLLIHASGGGKRIAALIAVGAALMGAFYAVHPALSVQVSIAMSVMGVLLVLLFAVTIAVLGSEASRVIEEEAEKAMGVHRVGRSPLINVVLALPLALENMRKRPLRTALTLTALVAVAISVTSLTSVSYYTDVKFSSVA
;
A
#
# COMPACT_ATOMS: atom_id res chain seq x y z
N MET A 1 5.47 10.83 -5.93
CA MET A 1 5.22 10.93 -7.38
C MET A 1 4.26 9.83 -7.80
N THR A 2 3.18 10.20 -8.49
CA THR A 2 2.18 9.28 -9.05
C THR A 2 2.52 9.05 -10.52
N PRO A 3 2.81 7.81 -10.97
CA PRO A 3 3.19 7.50 -12.34
C PRO A 3 1.96 7.55 -13.25
N LEU A 4 1.52 8.77 -13.52
CA LEU A 4 0.30 9.07 -14.25
C LEU A 4 0.65 9.98 -15.43
N HIS A 5 0.25 9.59 -16.64
CA HIS A 5 0.37 10.43 -17.84
C HIS A 5 -0.70 11.52 -17.83
N PHE A 6 -0.58 12.46 -16.89
CA PHE A 6 -1.51 13.56 -16.72
C PHE A 6 -0.74 14.80 -16.28
N VAL A 7 -1.13 15.95 -16.82
CA VAL A 7 -0.49 17.23 -16.47
C VAL A 7 -1.46 18.09 -15.68
N ARG A 8 -0.96 18.64 -14.57
CA ARG A 8 -1.63 19.68 -13.80
C ARG A 8 -1.00 21.02 -14.15
N ALA A 9 -1.82 21.95 -14.60
CA ALA A 9 -1.42 23.34 -14.83
C ALA A 9 -1.92 24.23 -13.70
N TYR A 10 -1.11 25.20 -13.31
CA TYR A 10 -1.50 26.26 -12.38
C TYR A 10 -2.00 27.48 -13.15
N ALA A 11 -3.09 28.07 -12.68
CA ALA A 11 -3.62 29.32 -13.20
C ALA A 11 -3.87 30.26 -12.02
N THR A 12 -3.49 31.52 -12.16
CA THR A 12 -3.85 32.55 -11.16
C THR A 12 -5.36 32.82 -11.21
N LYS A 13 -5.87 33.52 -10.19
CA LYS A 13 -7.30 33.86 -10.09
C LYS A 13 -7.79 34.64 -11.33
N GLU A 14 -6.97 35.55 -11.85
CA GLU A 14 -7.26 36.39 -13.00
C GLU A 14 -7.26 35.58 -14.30
N VAL A 15 -6.34 34.62 -14.44
CA VAL A 15 -6.35 33.68 -15.58
C VAL A 15 -7.58 32.79 -15.51
N ALA A 16 -7.92 32.27 -14.32
CA ALA A 16 -9.09 31.43 -14.12
C ALA A 16 -10.39 32.17 -14.46
N ALA A 17 -10.55 33.42 -14.02
CA ALA A 17 -11.71 34.26 -14.35
C ALA A 17 -11.87 34.44 -15.87
N ARG A 18 -10.79 34.76 -16.58
CA ARG A 18 -10.79 34.87 -18.05
C ARG A 18 -11.11 33.56 -18.77
N LEU A 19 -10.72 32.42 -18.19
CA LEU A 19 -11.09 31.10 -18.74
C LEU A 19 -12.57 30.82 -18.52
N LEU A 20 -13.13 31.19 -17.36
CA LEU A 20 -14.56 31.04 -17.06
C LEU A 20 -15.45 31.91 -17.96
N GLU A 21 -15.01 33.11 -18.32
CA GLU A 21 -15.71 33.98 -19.28
C GLU A 21 -15.85 33.35 -20.69
N ARG A 22 -14.98 32.39 -21.04
CA ARG A 22 -15.01 31.66 -22.32
C ARG A 22 -15.65 30.27 -22.19
N GLN A 23 -16.49 30.06 -21.18
CA GLN A 23 -17.21 28.81 -20.99
C GLN A 23 -17.97 28.42 -22.27
N GLY A 24 -17.82 27.15 -22.68
CA GLY A 24 -18.42 26.63 -23.92
C GLY A 24 -17.52 26.71 -25.16
N GLN A 25 -16.38 27.41 -25.10
CA GLN A 25 -15.39 27.41 -26.18
C GLN A 25 -14.37 26.27 -26.02
N LEU A 26 -13.87 25.75 -27.14
CA LEU A 26 -12.80 24.76 -27.17
C LEU A 26 -11.44 25.47 -27.08
N ALA A 27 -10.63 25.11 -26.08
CA ALA A 27 -9.26 25.57 -25.92
C ALA A 27 -8.29 24.39 -25.96
N ARG A 28 -7.10 24.60 -26.55
CA ARG A 28 -6.01 23.63 -26.54
C ARG A 28 -4.92 24.10 -25.59
N LEU A 29 -4.68 23.33 -24.53
CA LEU A 29 -3.53 23.51 -23.64
C LEU A 29 -2.42 22.55 -24.06
N VAL A 30 -1.20 23.06 -24.25
CA VAL A 30 -0.01 22.25 -24.52
C VAL A 30 0.95 22.44 -23.35
N VAL A 31 1.25 21.37 -22.63
CA VAL A 31 2.20 21.38 -21.51
C VAL A 31 3.25 20.30 -21.75
N ARG A 32 4.52 20.67 -21.60
CA ARG A 32 5.66 19.75 -21.68
C ARG A 32 6.35 19.72 -20.33
N VAL A 33 6.45 18.52 -19.75
CA VAL A 33 7.20 18.25 -18.51
C VAL A 33 8.29 17.26 -18.86
N GLU A 34 9.52 17.54 -18.44
CA GLU A 34 10.68 16.70 -18.70
C GLU A 34 11.37 16.38 -17.37
N VAL A 35 11.72 15.11 -17.16
CA VAL A 35 12.47 14.66 -15.98
C VAL A 35 13.92 14.45 -16.40
N LYS A 36 14.86 15.10 -15.71
CA LYS A 36 16.30 14.98 -15.97
C LYS A 36 17.03 14.76 -14.67
N GLU A 37 18.08 13.95 -14.74
CA GLU A 37 19.11 13.96 -13.71
C GLU A 37 19.93 15.24 -13.85
N VAL A 38 20.07 15.97 -12.74
CA VAL A 38 20.84 17.20 -12.67
C VAL A 38 21.83 17.13 -11.54
N LYS A 39 23.05 17.62 -11.77
CA LYS A 39 24.09 17.68 -10.74
C LYS A 39 23.83 18.86 -9.81
N ALA A 40 23.55 18.57 -8.54
CA ALA A 40 23.47 19.56 -7.47
C ALA A 40 24.76 19.52 -6.62
N TYR A 41 24.95 20.54 -5.78
CA TYR A 41 26.17 20.71 -4.98
C TYR A 41 25.83 21.00 -3.53
N ASN A 42 26.52 20.32 -2.61
CA ASN A 42 26.66 20.77 -1.24
C ASN A 42 27.90 21.66 -1.14
N VAL A 43 27.82 22.75 -0.40
CA VAL A 43 28.93 23.67 -0.15
C VAL A 43 29.34 23.57 1.31
N VAL A 44 30.62 23.35 1.59
CA VAL A 44 31.14 23.20 2.95
C VAL A 44 32.27 24.19 3.17
N ALA A 45 32.08 25.13 4.11
CA ALA A 45 33.13 26.01 4.59
C ALA A 45 33.70 25.46 5.90
N LYS A 46 35.03 25.49 6.05
CA LYS A 46 35.72 24.95 7.23
C LYS A 46 36.38 26.08 8.00
N VAL A 47 36.04 26.22 9.28
CA VAL A 47 36.69 27.12 10.23
C VAL A 47 37.46 26.24 11.22
N ASN A 48 38.78 26.38 11.25
CA ASN A 48 39.63 25.52 12.08
C ASN A 48 39.66 26.02 13.53
N GLY A 49 39.53 25.10 14.48
CA GLY A 49 39.77 25.37 15.89
C GLY A 49 41.25 25.41 16.24
N THR A 50 41.58 25.87 17.45
CA THR A 50 42.96 25.98 17.93
C THR A 50 43.36 24.85 18.87
N LEU A 51 42.55 24.58 19.90
CA LEU A 51 42.86 23.60 20.95
C LEU A 51 42.66 22.15 20.49
N HIS A 52 41.60 21.92 19.70
CA HIS A 52 41.16 20.62 19.21
C HIS A 52 40.79 20.70 17.72
N PRO A 53 41.77 20.96 16.82
CA PRO A 53 41.51 21.19 15.40
C PRO A 53 40.91 19.97 14.68
N SER A 54 41.20 18.76 15.17
CA SER A 54 40.65 17.50 14.66
C SER A 54 39.22 17.21 15.14
N ASP A 55 38.69 17.95 16.12
CA ASP A 55 37.31 17.80 16.58
C ASP A 55 36.41 18.78 15.85
N VAL A 56 35.42 18.25 15.15
CA VAL A 56 34.55 19.01 14.25
C VAL A 56 33.09 18.95 14.72
N ILE A 57 32.49 20.14 14.85
CA ILE A 57 31.03 20.32 14.81
C ILE A 57 30.66 20.70 13.39
N VAL A 58 29.72 19.99 12.78
CA VAL A 58 29.11 20.43 11.52
C VAL A 58 27.85 21.21 11.85
N VAL A 59 27.71 22.44 11.38
CA VAL A 59 26.46 23.21 11.44
C VAL A 59 25.90 23.25 10.02
N ALA A 60 24.68 22.77 9.83
CA ALA A 60 24.14 22.52 8.49
C ALA A 60 22.77 23.16 8.28
N ALA A 61 22.56 23.75 7.10
CA ALA A 61 21.25 24.22 6.65
C ALA A 61 21.05 23.78 5.20
N TYR A 62 19.80 23.52 4.80
CA TYR A 62 19.48 23.30 3.40
C TYR A 62 19.14 24.62 2.72
N PHE A 63 19.37 24.71 1.41
CA PHE A 63 19.12 25.95 0.64
C PHE A 63 18.30 25.72 -0.63
N ASP A 64 17.98 24.47 -1.00
CA ASP A 64 16.97 24.21 -2.02
C ASP A 64 15.56 24.54 -1.47
N SER A 65 14.67 24.98 -2.35
CA SER A 65 13.28 25.28 -2.01
C SER A 65 12.32 24.37 -2.76
N TRP A 66 11.09 24.28 -2.26
CA TRP A 66 10.03 23.50 -2.90
C TRP A 66 8.75 24.32 -3.05
N SER A 67 8.03 24.07 -4.14
CA SER A 67 6.69 24.60 -4.37
C SER A 67 5.86 23.60 -5.17
N VAL A 68 4.55 23.59 -4.93
CA VAL A 68 3.57 22.89 -5.78
C VAL A 68 3.65 23.31 -7.25
N VAL A 69 4.13 24.52 -7.52
CA VAL A 69 4.49 25.00 -8.86
C VAL A 69 6.00 25.27 -8.85
N PRO A 70 6.84 24.29 -9.24
CA PRO A 70 8.30 24.39 -9.07
C PRO A 70 8.93 25.65 -9.67
N ALA A 71 8.38 26.15 -10.78
CA ALA A 71 8.85 27.37 -11.45
C ALA A 71 8.60 28.67 -10.66
N LEU A 72 7.72 28.64 -9.65
CA LEU A 72 7.30 29.79 -8.84
C LEU A 72 7.57 29.54 -7.36
N SER A 73 8.69 28.91 -7.02
CA SER A 73 9.07 28.73 -5.61
C SER A 73 9.64 30.04 -5.05
N PRO A 74 8.99 30.69 -4.07
CA PRO A 74 9.51 31.93 -3.47
C PRO A 74 10.73 31.67 -2.59
N GLY A 75 10.82 30.51 -1.95
CA GLY A 75 11.97 30.08 -1.14
C GLY A 75 12.28 30.93 0.10
N PHE A 76 11.36 31.82 0.51
CA PHE A 76 11.60 32.77 1.61
C PHE A 76 11.93 32.07 2.94
N VAL A 77 11.09 31.11 3.35
CA VAL A 77 11.26 30.40 4.64
C VAL A 77 12.53 29.54 4.60
N GLU A 78 12.78 28.89 3.47
CA GLU A 78 13.96 28.05 3.24
C GLU A 78 15.26 28.86 3.22
N ALA A 79 15.22 30.15 2.85
CA ALA A 79 16.39 31.04 2.83
C ALA A 79 16.82 31.52 4.23
N LEU A 80 15.95 31.47 5.25
CA LEU A 80 16.24 31.99 6.60
C LEU A 80 17.43 31.26 7.25
N SER A 81 17.37 29.92 7.32
CA SER A 81 18.44 29.11 7.95
C SER A 81 19.81 29.22 7.25
N PRO A 82 19.93 29.14 5.91
CA PRO A 82 21.21 29.36 5.24
C PRO A 82 21.69 30.82 5.35
N SER A 83 20.81 31.82 5.46
CA SER A 83 21.23 33.20 5.73
C SER A 83 21.93 33.34 7.09
N LEU A 84 21.40 32.66 8.13
CA LEU A 84 22.06 32.58 9.43
C LEU A 84 23.39 31.83 9.34
N LEU A 85 23.46 30.76 8.54
CA LEU A 85 24.70 30.00 8.37
C LEU A 85 25.81 30.85 7.71
N LEU A 86 25.46 31.73 6.76
CA LEU A 86 26.38 32.72 6.19
C LEU A 86 26.85 33.74 7.23
N GLU A 87 25.94 34.23 8.07
CA GLU A 87 26.29 35.18 9.13
C GLU A 87 27.19 34.52 10.19
N LEU A 88 26.91 33.27 10.56
CA LEU A 88 27.80 32.46 11.40
C LEU A 88 29.18 32.28 10.76
N ALA A 89 29.25 32.07 9.44
CA ALA A 89 30.54 32.00 8.73
C ALA A 89 31.34 33.30 8.89
N ARG A 90 30.66 34.45 8.72
CA ARG A 90 31.26 35.77 8.85
C ARG A 90 31.77 36.01 10.27
N VAL A 91 30.98 35.66 11.29
CA VAL A 91 31.33 35.90 12.70
C VAL A 91 32.41 34.94 13.20
N LEU A 92 32.32 33.64 12.86
CA LEU A 92 33.25 32.63 13.36
C LEU A 92 34.64 32.72 12.71
N LYS A 93 34.75 33.29 11.50
CA LYS A 93 36.03 33.47 10.80
C LYS A 93 37.05 34.23 11.64
N ASP A 94 36.62 35.25 12.37
CA ASP A 94 37.49 36.16 13.14
C ASP A 94 37.57 35.78 14.64
N ARG A 95 37.11 34.58 15.00
CA ARG A 95 37.06 34.09 16.39
C ARG A 95 37.96 32.89 16.59
N THR A 96 38.67 32.85 17.71
CA THR A 96 39.40 31.67 18.18
C THR A 96 38.43 30.70 18.84
N LEU A 97 38.18 29.57 18.20
CA LEU A 97 37.35 28.48 18.71
C LEU A 97 38.23 27.34 19.23
N ALA A 98 37.80 26.67 20.30
CA ALA A 98 38.50 25.49 20.79
C ALA A 98 38.46 24.35 19.76
N ARG A 99 37.31 24.15 19.11
CA ARG A 99 37.07 23.12 18.09
C ARG A 99 36.83 23.69 16.71
N SER A 100 37.05 22.86 15.69
CA SER A 100 36.73 23.19 14.31
C SER A 100 35.23 23.19 14.07
N VAL A 101 34.74 24.15 13.28
CA VAL A 101 33.34 24.26 12.87
C VAL A 101 33.26 24.17 11.36
N TRP A 102 32.50 23.22 10.84
CA TRP A 102 32.20 23.09 9.42
C TRP A 102 30.79 23.60 9.15
N LEU A 103 30.65 24.53 8.22
CA LEU A 103 29.38 25.14 7.85
C LEU A 103 28.93 24.51 6.52
N ALA A 104 27.88 23.70 6.55
CA ALA A 104 27.41 22.92 5.42
C ALA A 104 26.08 23.44 4.87
N PHE A 105 26.13 23.97 3.64
CA PHE A 105 24.97 24.31 2.83
C PHE A 105 24.60 23.10 1.98
N LEU A 106 23.45 22.49 2.28
CA LEU A 106 23.01 21.23 1.71
C LEU A 106 21.93 21.44 0.64
N SER A 107 22.00 20.69 -0.44
CA SER A 107 21.03 20.70 -1.54
C SER A 107 20.15 19.44 -1.55
N GLY A 108 19.12 19.40 -2.39
CA GLY A 108 18.30 18.20 -2.58
C GLY A 108 17.61 17.71 -1.29
N PHE A 109 17.35 18.60 -0.34
CA PHE A 109 16.64 18.30 0.90
C PHE A 109 15.25 17.71 0.60
N HIS A 110 14.53 18.29 -0.36
CA HIS A 110 13.19 17.86 -0.75
C HIS A 110 13.15 16.59 -1.62
N GLN A 111 14.31 16.00 -1.95
CA GLN A 111 14.46 14.74 -2.70
C GLN A 111 14.89 13.61 -1.76
N GLY A 112 14.15 13.40 -0.67
CA GLY A 112 14.45 12.33 0.30
C GLY A 112 15.78 12.54 1.02
N LEU A 113 16.17 13.79 1.30
CA LEU A 113 17.44 14.17 1.94
C LEU A 113 18.69 13.81 1.11
N ALA A 114 18.63 13.96 -0.21
CA ALA A 114 19.72 13.59 -1.12
C ALA A 114 21.06 14.25 -0.76
N GLY A 115 21.10 15.57 -0.55
CA GLY A 115 22.34 16.26 -0.17
C GLY A 115 22.84 15.89 1.22
N PRO A 116 22.00 15.89 2.28
CA PRO A 116 22.41 15.39 3.59
C PRO A 116 22.99 13.96 3.56
N ARG A 117 22.39 13.04 2.79
CA ARG A 117 22.93 11.68 2.58
C ARG A 117 24.28 11.70 1.88
N ALA A 118 24.40 12.46 0.79
CA ALA A 118 25.65 12.60 0.05
C ALA A 118 26.77 13.22 0.90
N PHE A 119 26.43 14.15 1.81
CA PHE A 119 27.37 14.73 2.77
C PHE A 119 27.91 13.67 3.73
N VAL A 120 27.04 12.87 4.34
CA VAL A 120 27.45 11.77 5.23
C VAL A 120 28.31 10.77 4.46
N GLU A 121 27.85 10.31 3.30
CA GLU A 121 28.58 9.37 2.45
C GLU A 121 29.99 9.87 2.11
N ARG A 122 30.14 11.16 1.80
CA ARG A 122 31.42 11.76 1.42
C ARG A 122 32.37 11.99 2.58
N TYR A 123 31.88 12.42 3.75
CA TYR A 123 32.74 12.94 4.82
C TYR A 123 32.84 12.02 6.04
N PHE A 124 31.79 11.26 6.38
CA PHE A 124 31.76 10.48 7.63
C PHE A 124 32.57 9.19 7.52
N TYR A 125 32.91 8.78 6.30
CA TYR A 125 33.64 7.55 6.01
C TYR A 125 35.00 7.80 5.36
N LEU A 126 35.53 9.02 5.52
CA LEU A 126 36.91 9.31 5.11
C LEU A 126 37.91 8.46 5.92
N PRO A 127 39.08 8.12 5.36
CA PRO A 127 40.11 7.36 6.08
C PRO A 127 40.51 8.03 7.42
N GLU A 128 40.57 9.35 7.44
CA GLU A 128 40.91 10.15 8.63
C GLU A 128 39.86 10.06 9.72
N VAL A 129 38.58 9.92 9.33
CA VAL A 129 37.46 9.74 10.26
C VAL A 129 37.41 8.32 10.80
N THR A 130 37.67 7.36 9.93
CA THR A 130 37.73 5.94 10.28
C THR A 130 38.90 5.64 11.23
N SER A 131 40.05 6.30 11.05
CA SER A 131 41.19 6.19 11.97
C SER A 131 41.03 6.99 13.26
N GLY A 132 40.04 7.88 13.34
CA GLY A 132 39.82 8.80 14.46
C GLY A 132 40.77 10.00 14.51
N SER A 133 41.62 10.19 13.49
CA SER A 133 42.50 11.37 13.36
C SER A 133 41.73 12.67 13.04
N LEU A 134 40.53 12.54 12.48
CA LEU A 134 39.53 13.58 12.30
C LEU A 134 38.21 13.07 12.93
N ARG A 135 37.57 13.85 13.79
CA ARG A 135 36.39 13.42 14.53
C ARG A 135 35.22 14.35 14.24
N LEU A 136 34.30 13.92 13.37
CA LEU A 136 33.03 14.61 13.13
C LEU A 136 32.00 14.12 14.15
N TRP A 137 31.81 14.90 15.21
CA TRP A 137 31.06 14.47 16.38
C TRP A 137 29.55 14.57 16.22
N MET A 138 29.09 15.62 15.55
CA MET A 138 27.67 15.90 15.36
C MET A 138 27.44 16.83 14.18
N VAL A 139 26.28 16.66 13.54
CA VAL A 139 25.63 17.64 12.68
C VAL A 139 24.55 18.34 13.49
N VAL A 140 24.71 19.65 13.68
CA VAL A 140 23.73 20.57 14.22
C VAL A 140 22.98 21.21 13.05
N GLY A 141 21.81 20.68 12.74
CA GLY A 141 20.94 21.21 11.69
C GLY A 141 20.27 22.52 12.09
N LEU A 142 20.10 23.44 11.15
CA LEU A 142 19.34 24.67 11.30
C LEU A 142 18.11 24.61 10.40
N GLN A 143 16.92 24.66 10.99
CA GLN A 143 15.64 24.65 10.28
C GLN A 143 14.65 25.61 10.91
N LEU A 144 14.97 26.89 10.81
CA LEU A 144 14.24 28.01 11.38
C LEU A 144 13.23 28.59 10.40
N THR A 145 12.11 29.04 10.94
CA THR A 145 11.05 29.83 10.30
C THR A 145 10.88 31.13 11.11
N ASP A 146 9.92 31.95 10.76
CA ASP A 146 9.57 33.20 11.45
C ASP A 146 8.25 33.09 12.22
N GLU A 147 7.67 31.88 12.34
CA GLU A 147 6.35 31.69 12.94
C GLU A 147 6.34 31.81 14.47
N SER A 148 7.46 31.52 15.14
CA SER A 148 7.58 31.49 16.60
C SER A 148 9.02 31.85 16.99
N PRO A 149 9.25 32.58 18.09
CA PRO A 149 10.61 32.90 18.56
C PRO A 149 11.31 31.72 19.24
N LYS A 150 10.58 30.63 19.54
CA LYS A 150 11.07 29.50 20.33
C LYS A 150 11.76 28.45 19.46
N VAL A 151 12.88 27.91 19.92
CA VAL A 151 13.65 26.85 19.25
C VAL A 151 13.43 25.49 19.93
N SER A 152 13.34 24.43 19.16
CA SER A 152 13.30 23.04 19.63
C SER A 152 14.48 22.23 19.11
N SER A 153 15.03 21.33 19.92
CA SER A 153 16.06 20.37 19.48
C SER A 153 15.43 19.02 19.16
N MET A 154 15.78 18.43 18.01
CA MET A 154 15.14 17.21 17.52
C MET A 154 16.12 16.34 16.74
N PHE A 155 16.02 15.01 16.84
CA PHE A 155 16.85 14.09 16.05
C PHE A 155 16.05 13.13 15.15
N VAL A 156 14.72 13.07 15.33
CA VAL A 156 13.83 12.20 14.56
C VAL A 156 12.88 13.05 13.70
N GLY A 157 12.80 12.73 12.40
CA GLY A 157 11.81 13.30 11.48
C GLY A 157 10.80 12.26 10.98
N PHE A 158 9.73 12.73 10.32
CA PHE A 158 8.73 11.87 9.70
C PHE A 158 9.30 11.09 8.50
N GLY A 159 10.25 11.69 7.77
CA GLY A 159 10.80 11.12 6.54
C GLY A 159 11.47 9.77 6.79
N LEU A 160 12.48 9.73 7.65
CA LEU A 160 13.26 8.51 7.92
C LEU A 160 12.84 7.81 9.20
N ARG A 161 12.30 8.52 10.21
CA ARG A 161 11.83 7.93 11.50
C ARG A 161 12.88 7.09 12.22
N TYR A 162 14.15 7.26 11.88
CA TYR A 162 15.21 6.55 12.54
C TYR A 162 15.35 7.06 13.98
N GLY A 163 15.34 6.16 14.96
CA GLY A 163 15.36 6.52 16.38
C GLY A 163 13.99 6.77 17.03
N ALA A 164 12.89 6.78 16.26
CA ALA A 164 11.54 6.95 16.82
C ALA A 164 11.23 5.87 17.86
N GLY A 165 10.96 6.30 19.11
CA GLY A 165 10.64 5.45 20.25
C GLY A 165 11.82 4.63 20.80
N SER A 166 13.05 4.84 20.32
CA SER A 166 14.22 4.07 20.74
C SER A 166 14.94 4.75 21.90
N SER A 167 14.88 4.15 23.09
CA SER A 167 15.65 4.57 24.27
C SER A 167 17.16 4.41 24.08
N VAL A 168 17.60 3.40 23.32
CA VAL A 168 19.02 3.16 23.04
C VAL A 168 19.62 4.29 22.20
N ILE A 169 18.93 4.71 21.14
CA ILE A 169 19.38 5.82 20.29
C ILE A 169 19.25 7.14 21.04
N ALA A 170 18.14 7.38 21.74
CA ALA A 170 17.94 8.59 22.54
C ALA A 170 19.01 8.76 23.64
N GLY A 171 19.50 7.65 24.23
CA GLY A 171 20.53 7.67 25.26
C GLY A 171 21.83 8.37 24.83
N LYS A 172 22.17 8.36 23.53
CA LYS A 172 23.34 9.07 22.97
C LYS A 172 23.25 10.58 23.11
N TYR A 173 22.05 11.12 23.27
CA TYR A 173 21.82 12.56 23.36
C TYR A 173 21.84 13.10 24.79
N THR A 174 21.98 12.24 25.82
CA THR A 174 21.93 12.64 27.22
C THR A 174 22.86 13.83 27.54
N TRP A 175 24.11 13.77 27.07
CA TRP A 175 25.07 14.85 27.27
C TRP A 175 24.67 16.12 26.51
N VAL A 176 24.29 16.00 25.23
CA VAL A 176 23.87 17.14 24.40
C VAL A 176 22.64 17.82 24.99
N LYS A 177 21.63 17.04 25.37
CA LYS A 177 20.40 17.50 26.05
C LYS A 177 20.74 18.29 27.31
N GLY A 178 21.62 17.76 28.16
CA GLY A 178 22.07 18.44 29.37
C GLY A 178 22.76 19.78 29.09
N ARG A 179 23.61 19.84 28.05
CA ARG A 179 24.30 21.08 27.65
C ARG A 179 23.37 22.12 27.06
N LEU A 180 22.49 21.73 26.12
CA LEU A 180 21.52 22.65 25.53
C LEU A 180 20.57 23.22 26.58
N TYR A 181 20.13 22.39 27.54
CA TYR A 181 19.35 22.87 28.69
C TYR A 181 20.16 23.86 29.53
N ALA A 182 21.41 23.57 29.88
CA ALA A 182 22.25 24.50 30.64
C ALA A 182 22.44 25.85 29.91
N TYR A 183 22.67 25.81 28.59
CA TYR A 183 22.80 27.02 27.78
C TYR A 183 21.48 27.81 27.71
N SER A 184 20.34 27.13 27.64
CA SER A 184 19.04 27.80 27.62
C SER A 184 18.73 28.52 28.93
N GLN A 185 19.29 28.07 30.06
CA GLN A 185 19.17 28.73 31.36
C GLN A 185 20.11 29.94 31.53
N SER A 186 20.94 30.27 30.53
CA SER A 186 21.85 31.42 30.60
C SER A 186 21.08 32.74 30.68
N ARG A 187 21.43 33.57 31.68
CA ARG A 187 20.88 34.92 31.82
C ARG A 187 21.25 35.82 30.64
N GLU A 188 22.43 35.62 30.05
CA GLU A 188 22.91 36.38 28.90
C GLU A 188 22.04 36.11 27.68
N LEU A 189 21.75 34.82 27.41
CA LEU A 189 20.86 34.44 26.33
C LEU A 189 19.46 35.01 26.55
N ALA A 190 18.91 34.85 27.75
CA ALA A 190 17.59 35.39 28.08
C ALA A 190 17.53 36.92 27.87
N ALA A 191 18.56 37.66 28.27
CA ALA A 191 18.65 39.11 28.05
C ALA A 191 18.76 39.48 26.57
N LEU A 192 19.56 38.76 25.78
CA LEU A 192 19.72 38.99 24.34
C LEU A 192 18.39 38.78 23.60
N VAL A 193 17.71 37.68 23.86
CA VAL A 193 16.44 37.35 23.20
C VAL A 193 15.32 38.28 23.68
N SER A 194 15.26 38.60 24.97
CA SER A 194 14.27 39.55 25.51
C SER A 194 14.42 40.94 24.89
N ARG A 195 15.66 41.40 24.71
CA ARG A 195 15.94 42.67 24.03
C ARG A 195 15.54 42.63 22.56
N ALA A 196 15.77 41.51 21.87
CA ALA A 196 15.38 41.35 20.47
C ALA A 196 13.86 41.39 20.26
N LEU A 197 13.09 40.88 21.21
CA LEU A 197 11.63 40.81 21.13
C LEU A 197 10.91 41.99 21.81
N GLY A 198 11.61 42.78 22.62
CA GLY A 198 11.05 43.94 23.31
C GLY A 198 10.28 43.62 24.58
N TYR A 199 10.38 42.39 25.11
CA TYR A 199 9.74 41.97 26.36
C TYR A 199 10.56 40.87 27.05
N SER A 200 10.42 40.77 28.37
CA SER A 200 11.15 39.79 29.18
C SER A 200 10.63 38.37 28.95
N LEU A 201 11.54 37.46 28.62
CA LEU A 201 11.28 36.03 28.46
C LEU A 201 11.88 35.19 29.58
N LYS A 202 11.24 34.06 29.87
CA LYS A 202 11.83 33.00 30.68
C LYS A 202 12.58 32.00 29.78
N PRO A 203 13.53 31.23 30.33
CA PRO A 203 14.22 30.17 29.60
C PRO A 203 13.29 29.18 28.86
N GLU A 204 12.15 28.84 29.47
CA GLU A 204 11.11 27.95 28.91
C GLU A 204 10.40 28.50 27.67
N ASP A 205 10.46 29.82 27.45
CA ASP A 205 9.91 30.48 26.27
C ASP A 205 10.90 30.51 25.09
N ILE A 206 12.19 30.23 25.34
CA ILE A 206 13.27 30.32 24.35
C ILE A 206 13.56 28.95 23.75
N TYR A 207 13.58 27.90 24.57
CA TYR A 207 14.04 26.57 24.17
C TYR A 207 13.14 25.45 24.72
N GLU A 208 13.01 24.39 23.94
CA GLU A 208 12.39 23.14 24.35
C GLU A 208 13.09 21.93 23.73
N ASP A 209 13.16 20.83 24.47
CA ASP A 209 13.93 19.65 24.10
C ASP A 209 13.04 18.50 23.63
N TYR A 210 13.43 17.87 22.52
CA TYR A 210 12.86 16.61 22.04
C TYR A 210 13.96 15.59 21.68
N LEU A 211 15.09 15.63 22.40
CA LEU A 211 16.19 14.66 22.28
C LEU A 211 15.97 13.45 23.19
N GLU A 212 14.82 12.80 23.02
CA GLU A 212 14.39 11.68 23.87
C GLU A 212 13.67 10.59 23.07
N ALA A 213 13.34 9.48 23.73
CA ALA A 213 12.65 8.35 23.12
C ALA A 213 11.16 8.63 22.92
N SER A 214 10.85 9.66 22.13
CA SER A 214 9.50 10.06 21.74
C SER A 214 9.17 9.53 20.34
N GLY A 215 8.01 9.93 19.80
CA GLY A 215 7.64 9.63 18.43
C GLY A 215 8.54 10.33 17.40
N TRP A 216 8.04 10.46 16.17
CA TRP A 216 8.74 11.25 15.14
C TRP A 216 8.50 12.76 15.29
N TRP A 217 7.68 13.18 16.26
CA TRP A 217 7.14 14.54 16.39
C TRP A 217 7.68 15.25 17.63
N GLY A 218 7.66 16.59 17.57
CA GLY A 218 7.79 17.49 18.72
C GLY A 218 6.58 18.40 18.79
N THR A 219 6.80 19.71 18.82
CA THR A 219 5.72 20.71 18.79
C THR A 219 5.17 21.02 17.40
N GLN A 220 5.74 20.45 16.34
CA GLN A 220 5.34 20.71 14.96
C GLN A 220 4.10 19.90 14.56
N GLN A 221 3.15 20.56 13.91
CA GLN A 221 1.83 19.99 13.59
C GLN A 221 1.76 19.25 12.24
N ALA A 222 2.82 19.33 11.44
CA ALA A 222 2.91 18.69 10.12
C ALA A 222 4.15 17.79 10.03
N PRO A 223 4.14 16.75 9.17
CA PRO A 223 5.33 15.98 8.84
C PRO A 223 6.49 16.86 8.37
N TYR A 224 7.69 16.51 8.82
CA TYR A 224 8.93 17.18 8.41
C TYR A 224 10.07 16.15 8.28
N MET A 225 11.16 16.57 7.63
CA MET A 225 12.45 15.87 7.67
C MET A 225 13.47 16.77 8.38
N LEU A 226 14.51 16.18 8.95
CA LEU A 226 15.59 16.93 9.57
C LEU A 226 16.89 16.70 8.78
N VAL A 227 17.67 17.77 8.57
CA VAL A 227 18.96 17.68 7.86
C VAL A 227 19.95 16.76 8.57
N SER A 228 19.79 16.59 9.89
CA SER A 228 20.63 15.72 10.71
C SER A 228 20.30 14.23 10.62
N GLU A 229 19.11 13.84 10.12
CA GLU A 229 18.65 12.43 10.17
C GLU A 229 19.67 11.44 9.56
N PRO A 230 20.32 11.71 8.41
CA PRO A 230 21.32 10.78 7.88
C PRO A 230 22.57 10.65 8.77
N ALA A 231 23.00 11.73 9.42
CA ALA A 231 24.13 11.69 10.33
C ALA A 231 23.80 10.96 11.64
N THR A 232 22.56 11.11 12.11
CA THR A 232 22.00 10.30 13.21
C THR A 232 22.00 8.83 12.85
N MET A 233 21.53 8.47 11.64
CA MET A 233 21.56 7.09 11.14
C MET A 233 22.97 6.52 11.08
N ALA A 234 23.96 7.33 10.71
CA ALA A 234 25.36 6.92 10.72
C ALA A 234 25.91 6.63 12.13
N GLY A 235 25.21 6.98 13.22
CA GLY A 235 25.57 6.63 14.60
C GLY A 235 26.05 7.79 15.47
N THR A 236 26.11 9.01 14.91
CA THR A 236 26.55 10.23 15.63
C THR A 236 25.41 10.85 16.45
N ALA A 237 25.74 11.69 17.44
CA ALA A 237 24.76 12.47 18.22
C ALA A 237 24.29 13.73 17.47
N SER A 238 23.81 13.55 16.24
CA SER A 238 23.38 14.63 15.35
C SER A 238 21.93 15.01 15.56
N PHE A 239 21.63 16.30 15.60
CA PHE A 239 20.29 16.83 15.85
C PHE A 239 20.07 18.12 15.07
N THR A 240 18.82 18.57 14.99
CA THR A 240 18.42 19.79 14.31
C THR A 240 17.71 20.72 15.30
N LEU A 241 18.13 21.99 15.28
CA LEU A 241 17.46 23.10 15.93
C LEU A 241 16.39 23.63 14.96
N LYS A 242 15.13 23.41 15.32
CA LYS A 242 13.94 23.70 14.51
C LYS A 242 12.99 24.62 15.26
N THR A 243 12.31 25.53 14.57
CA THR A 243 11.29 26.39 15.18
C THR A 243 10.20 25.56 15.89
N ALA A 244 9.97 25.85 17.16
CA ALA A 244 8.94 25.21 17.96
C ALA A 244 7.56 25.79 17.63
N HIS A 245 6.52 24.96 17.73
CA HIS A 245 5.12 25.32 17.44
C HIS A 245 4.87 25.87 16.03
N CYS A 246 5.74 25.56 15.06
CA CYS A 246 5.51 25.96 13.67
C CYS A 246 4.47 25.05 13.00
N ARG A 247 3.60 25.63 12.18
CA ARG A 247 2.65 24.90 11.34
C ARG A 247 3.10 24.82 9.88
N GLY A 248 3.91 25.78 9.41
CA GLY A 248 4.42 25.78 8.04
C GLY A 248 3.40 26.30 7.02
N TYR A 249 2.62 27.33 7.36
CA TYR A 249 1.52 27.82 6.53
C TYR A 249 1.96 28.32 5.14
N ARG A 250 3.18 28.86 5.05
CA ARG A 250 3.78 29.39 3.83
C ARG A 250 4.73 28.42 3.14
N TRP A 251 4.84 27.20 3.65
CA TRP A 251 5.70 26.21 3.05
C TRP A 251 5.07 25.67 1.77
N GLY A 252 5.84 25.64 0.68
CA GLY A 252 5.43 24.96 -0.55
C GLY A 252 4.36 25.64 -1.39
N ILE A 253 3.98 26.87 -1.06
CA ILE A 253 3.03 27.66 -1.85
C ILE A 253 3.75 28.43 -2.97
N PRO A 254 3.09 28.66 -4.12
CA PRO A 254 3.71 29.36 -5.25
C PRO A 254 3.59 30.90 -5.14
N LEU A 255 3.32 31.42 -3.94
CA LEU A 255 3.05 32.83 -3.67
C LEU A 255 4.13 33.38 -2.74
N ASP A 256 4.63 34.58 -3.06
CA ASP A 256 5.55 35.29 -2.18
C ASP A 256 4.78 36.06 -1.09
N ASP A 257 4.78 35.47 0.11
CA ASP A 257 4.17 36.01 1.32
C ASP A 257 5.24 36.48 2.34
N SER A 258 6.43 36.84 1.87
CA SER A 258 7.51 37.39 2.70
C SER A 258 7.13 38.69 3.42
N ARG A 259 6.19 39.47 2.87
CA ARG A 259 5.65 40.69 3.52
C ARG A 259 5.00 40.45 4.89
N TYR A 260 4.54 39.23 5.16
CA TYR A 260 3.96 38.85 6.47
C TYR A 260 5.00 38.27 7.41
N ALA A 261 6.29 38.34 7.06
CA ALA A 261 7.33 37.76 7.87
C ALA A 261 7.53 38.50 9.19
N ARG A 262 7.62 37.75 10.28
CA ARG A 262 7.93 38.27 11.61
C ARG A 262 9.41 38.08 11.90
N PHE A 263 10.22 38.97 11.35
CA PHE A 263 11.68 38.87 11.45
C PHE A 263 12.17 38.94 12.89
N GLU A 264 11.43 39.54 13.83
CA GLU A 264 11.82 39.53 15.25
C GLU A 264 11.86 38.11 15.82
N ASN A 265 10.89 37.26 15.42
CA ASN A 265 10.87 35.86 15.81
C ASN A 265 12.05 35.09 15.23
N PHE A 266 12.36 35.31 13.95
CA PHE A 266 13.52 34.68 13.32
C PHE A 266 14.82 35.15 13.99
N TRP A 267 14.93 36.44 14.31
CA TRP A 267 16.10 37.02 14.96
C TRP A 267 16.31 36.46 16.37
N ALA A 268 15.24 36.31 17.17
CA ALA A 268 15.27 35.65 18.47
C ALA A 268 15.82 34.21 18.40
N GLN A 269 15.36 33.44 17.41
CA GLN A 269 15.87 32.09 17.17
C GLN A 269 17.32 32.09 16.69
N ALA A 270 17.68 33.02 15.80
CA ALA A 270 19.04 33.17 15.29
C ALA A 270 20.04 33.44 16.43
N LEU A 271 19.69 34.31 17.38
CA LEU A 271 20.47 34.55 18.59
C LEU A 271 20.62 33.28 19.44
N THR A 272 19.52 32.56 19.66
CA THR A 272 19.49 31.32 20.45
C THR A 272 20.36 30.23 19.84
N VAL A 273 20.19 29.97 18.55
CA VAL A 273 20.98 28.99 17.79
C VAL A 273 22.45 29.38 17.76
N SER A 274 22.76 30.66 17.50
CA SER A 274 24.14 31.14 17.48
C SER A 274 24.81 30.97 18.84
N PHE A 275 24.09 31.27 19.94
CA PHE A 275 24.57 31.07 21.29
C PHE A 275 24.86 29.59 21.59
N PHE A 276 23.97 28.68 21.19
CA PHE A 276 24.19 27.24 21.37
C PHE A 276 25.37 26.73 20.55
N VAL A 277 25.46 27.09 19.28
CA VAL A 277 26.57 26.68 18.40
C VAL A 277 27.90 27.20 18.92
N ALA A 278 27.97 28.48 19.30
CA ALA A 278 29.18 29.08 19.85
C ALA A 278 29.58 28.43 21.18
N SER A 279 28.61 28.16 22.07
CA SER A 279 28.87 27.52 23.36
C SER A 279 29.39 26.09 23.20
N LEU A 280 28.79 25.30 22.30
CA LEU A 280 29.26 23.95 21.97
C LEU A 280 30.69 23.95 21.39
N ALA A 281 30.99 24.91 20.50
CA ALA A 281 32.31 25.05 19.89
C ALA A 281 33.39 25.56 20.86
N ALA A 282 32.97 26.29 21.89
CA ALA A 282 33.85 26.88 22.90
C ALA A 282 34.10 25.98 24.12
N GLU A 283 33.28 24.95 24.38
CA GLU A 283 33.55 24.02 25.48
C GLU A 283 34.97 23.44 25.37
N GLU A 284 35.73 23.40 26.46
CA GLU A 284 37.08 22.83 26.39
C GLU A 284 37.03 21.30 26.35
N THR A 285 36.17 20.68 27.15
CA THR A 285 36.07 19.22 27.27
C THR A 285 34.67 18.71 26.95
N TRP A 286 34.57 17.79 25.99
CA TRP A 286 33.36 17.01 25.79
C TRP A 286 33.47 15.69 26.54
N GLY A 287 32.54 15.42 27.43
CA GLY A 287 32.42 14.14 28.15
C GLY A 287 31.92 13.00 27.27
N LEU A 288 32.12 13.08 25.95
CA LEU A 288 31.66 12.11 24.96
C LEU A 288 32.80 11.15 24.58
N SER A 289 32.48 9.85 24.54
CA SER A 289 33.41 8.85 23.99
C SER A 289 33.26 8.76 22.47
N TRP A 290 34.37 8.89 21.72
CA TRP A 290 34.38 8.75 20.26
C TRP A 290 33.92 7.35 19.82
N GLY A 291 34.29 6.29 20.55
CA GLY A 291 33.89 4.92 20.20
C GLY A 291 32.36 4.72 20.18
N THR A 292 31.62 5.47 21.01
CA THR A 292 30.14 5.38 21.09
C THR A 292 29.44 6.30 20.09
N HIS A 293 30.08 7.40 19.69
CA HIS A 293 29.50 8.46 18.86
C HIS A 293 30.12 8.58 17.46
N SER A 294 31.08 7.73 17.13
CA SER A 294 31.71 7.67 15.82
C SER A 294 30.74 7.13 14.77
N PRO A 295 30.84 7.62 13.52
CA PRO A 295 30.03 7.09 12.45
C PRO A 295 30.43 5.67 12.08
N VAL A 296 29.45 4.84 11.75
CA VAL A 296 29.62 3.46 11.30
C VAL A 296 28.98 3.25 9.94
N ARG A 297 29.56 2.38 9.11
CA ARG A 297 28.95 1.94 7.85
C ARG A 297 27.77 1.02 8.10
N PHE A 298 27.96 0.11 9.06
CA PHE A 298 26.95 -0.81 9.53
C PHE A 298 27.38 -1.34 10.91
N ALA A 299 26.49 -1.30 11.89
CA ALA A 299 26.69 -1.88 13.21
C ALA A 299 25.36 -2.37 13.78
N VAL A 300 25.37 -3.59 14.30
CA VAL A 300 24.24 -4.13 15.08
C VAL A 300 24.61 -4.04 16.54
N ARG A 301 23.84 -3.26 17.30
CA ARG A 301 23.95 -3.11 18.75
C ARG A 301 22.66 -3.65 19.39
N VAL A 302 22.72 -4.02 20.66
CA VAL A 302 21.52 -4.46 21.39
C VAL A 302 20.48 -3.31 21.37
N GLY A 303 19.36 -3.53 20.68
CA GLY A 303 18.28 -2.55 20.54
C GLY A 303 18.48 -1.43 19.52
N ALA A 304 19.52 -1.48 18.67
CA ALA A 304 19.73 -0.50 17.59
C ALA A 304 20.55 -1.08 16.42
N ILE A 305 20.13 -0.78 15.19
CA ILE A 305 20.95 -0.98 13.98
C ILE A 305 21.36 0.41 13.49
N GLU A 306 22.64 0.61 13.23
CA GLU A 306 23.21 1.90 12.85
C GLU A 306 24.01 1.77 11.56
N GLY A 307 24.03 2.82 10.76
CA GLY A 307 24.89 2.94 9.60
C GLY A 307 24.17 3.44 8.34
N ILE A 308 24.94 3.91 7.38
CA ILE A 308 24.48 4.25 6.05
C ILE A 308 25.29 3.44 5.04
N VAL A 309 24.59 2.84 4.08
CA VAL A 309 25.11 1.94 3.07
C VAL A 309 24.82 2.45 1.67
N GLU A 310 25.70 2.14 0.73
CA GLU A 310 25.48 2.37 -0.69
C GLU A 310 24.75 1.16 -1.27
N PHE A 311 23.49 1.35 -1.63
CA PHE A 311 22.68 0.36 -2.34
C PHE A 311 22.92 0.45 -3.84
N LYS A 312 23.19 -0.69 -4.47
CA LYS A 312 23.40 -0.82 -5.92
C LYS A 312 22.36 -1.77 -6.49
N GLY A 313 21.34 -1.22 -7.15
CA GLY A 313 20.31 -2.02 -7.80
C GLY A 313 20.47 -2.02 -9.32
N GLU A 314 19.74 -2.90 -9.97
CA GLU A 314 19.65 -2.97 -11.43
C GLU A 314 18.18 -2.94 -11.85
N VAL A 315 17.86 -2.14 -12.86
CA VAL A 315 16.56 -2.14 -13.52
C VAL A 315 16.67 -3.01 -14.76
N CYS A 316 15.83 -4.04 -14.85
CA CYS A 316 15.91 -5.02 -15.92
C CYS A 316 14.53 -5.40 -16.46
N GLU A 317 14.48 -5.82 -17.72
CA GLU A 317 13.31 -6.45 -18.35
C GLU A 317 13.60 -7.95 -18.54
N LEU A 318 12.59 -8.81 -18.35
CA LEU A 318 12.74 -10.23 -18.70
C LEU A 318 12.80 -10.37 -20.22
N ASP A 319 13.88 -10.96 -20.72
CA ASP A 319 13.97 -11.41 -22.10
C ASP A 319 13.41 -12.83 -22.22
N ALA A 320 12.24 -12.95 -22.86
CA ALA A 320 11.57 -14.24 -23.06
C ALA A 320 12.38 -15.22 -23.92
N ALA A 321 13.29 -14.74 -24.78
CA ALA A 321 14.10 -15.62 -25.64
C ALA A 321 15.21 -16.33 -24.85
N THR A 322 15.82 -15.64 -23.89
CA THR A 322 16.89 -16.18 -23.05
C THR A 322 16.40 -16.71 -21.71
N GLY A 323 15.19 -16.34 -21.29
CA GLY A 323 14.64 -16.65 -19.98
C GLY A 323 15.35 -15.92 -18.84
N TRP A 324 16.10 -14.86 -19.15
CA TRP A 324 16.89 -14.09 -18.19
C TRP A 324 16.65 -12.58 -18.32
N TYR A 325 17.08 -11.83 -17.32
CA TYR A 325 16.92 -10.38 -17.28
C TYR A 325 17.96 -9.66 -18.15
N LYS A 326 17.52 -8.67 -18.92
CA LYS A 326 18.36 -7.72 -19.65
C LYS A 326 18.24 -6.32 -19.04
N PRO A 327 19.32 -5.53 -18.97
CA PRO A 327 19.30 -4.21 -18.34
C PRO A 327 18.45 -3.21 -19.12
N VAL A 328 17.80 -2.28 -18.40
CA VAL A 328 16.99 -1.20 -18.95
C VAL A 328 17.55 0.16 -18.50
N PRO A 329 18.18 0.93 -19.42
CA PRO A 329 18.75 2.23 -19.10
C PRO A 329 17.70 3.34 -19.06
N GLY A 330 18.00 4.44 -18.34
CA GLY A 330 17.17 5.64 -18.31
C GLY A 330 15.84 5.50 -17.55
N ALA A 331 15.70 4.46 -16.72
CA ALA A 331 14.53 4.27 -15.88
C ALA A 331 14.58 5.20 -14.66
N ILE A 332 13.47 5.88 -14.37
CA ILE A 332 13.28 6.66 -13.15
C ILE A 332 12.98 5.67 -12.03
N VAL A 333 13.91 5.53 -11.11
CA VAL A 333 13.79 4.65 -9.94
C VAL A 333 13.40 5.48 -8.73
N ARG A 334 12.35 5.04 -8.05
CA ARG A 334 11.86 5.60 -6.81
C ARG A 334 12.22 4.68 -5.66
N VAL A 335 13.07 5.17 -4.77
CA VAL A 335 13.45 4.51 -3.52
C VAL A 335 12.70 5.20 -2.39
N TYR A 336 11.83 4.47 -1.72
CA TYR A 336 10.97 5.06 -0.69
C TYR A 336 10.79 4.08 0.44
N PRO A 337 10.62 4.56 1.67
CA PRO A 337 10.60 3.64 2.77
C PRO A 337 9.20 3.07 2.96
N GLU A 338 9.12 1.83 3.43
CA GLU A 338 7.84 1.18 3.71
C GLU A 338 7.09 1.98 4.79
N GLY A 339 5.82 2.32 4.50
CA GLY A 339 4.98 3.08 5.42
C GLY A 339 4.35 2.16 6.48
N PRO A 340 3.92 2.70 7.64
CA PRO A 340 3.23 1.93 8.69
C PRO A 340 1.88 1.32 8.25
N LEU A 341 1.39 1.69 7.06
CA LEU A 341 0.19 1.15 6.41
C LEU A 341 0.53 0.47 5.05
N GLY A 342 1.78 0.01 4.88
CA GLY A 342 2.24 -0.83 3.76
C GLY A 342 2.48 -0.12 2.42
N THR A 343 1.87 1.04 2.15
CA THR A 343 1.93 1.66 0.79
C THR A 343 2.14 3.17 0.76
N PHE A 344 2.24 3.81 1.92
CA PHE A 344 1.96 5.23 2.07
C PHE A 344 3.17 6.01 2.61
N ALA A 345 4.12 6.31 1.74
CA ALA A 345 5.20 7.22 2.05
C ALA A 345 4.79 8.66 1.73
N TRP A 346 5.02 9.58 2.68
CA TRP A 346 4.92 11.02 2.42
C TRP A 346 5.86 11.37 1.25
N PRO A 347 5.42 12.09 0.20
CA PRO A 347 6.16 12.17 -1.07
C PRO A 347 7.62 12.61 -0.95
N PHE A 348 7.93 13.44 0.05
CA PHE A 348 9.26 13.97 0.29
C PHE A 348 10.23 12.96 0.91
N SER A 349 9.74 11.85 1.48
CA SER A 349 10.61 10.78 1.98
C SER A 349 11.10 9.85 0.86
N ALA A 350 10.58 10.01 -0.36
CA ALA A 350 11.06 9.28 -1.52
C ALA A 350 12.31 9.96 -2.10
N TYR A 351 13.30 9.14 -2.41
CA TYR A 351 14.51 9.47 -3.13
C TYR A 351 14.34 9.01 -4.59
N LEU A 352 14.65 9.88 -5.55
CA LEU A 352 14.59 9.55 -6.97
C LEU A 352 16.00 9.45 -7.54
N THR A 353 16.23 8.45 -8.39
CA THR A 353 17.47 8.26 -9.15
C THR A 353 17.14 7.74 -10.56
N ILE A 354 18.11 7.76 -11.47
CA ILE A 354 17.94 7.27 -12.84
C ILE A 354 18.92 6.12 -13.08
N SER A 355 18.47 5.06 -13.77
CA SER A 355 19.36 3.97 -14.15
C SER A 355 20.34 4.39 -15.26
N GLY A 356 21.61 4.00 -15.09
CA GLY A 356 22.67 4.24 -16.06
C GLY A 356 22.54 3.38 -17.32
N SER A 357 23.55 3.44 -18.20
CA SER A 357 23.55 2.70 -19.47
C SER A 357 23.52 1.18 -19.31
N SER A 358 24.03 0.65 -18.19
CA SER A 358 23.97 -0.77 -17.83
C SER A 358 22.72 -1.15 -17.01
N GLY A 359 21.72 -0.26 -16.88
CA GLY A 359 20.54 -0.50 -16.03
C GLY A 359 20.79 -0.35 -14.52
N GLU A 360 22.04 -0.16 -14.11
CA GLU A 360 22.41 0.04 -12.70
C GLU A 360 21.93 1.39 -12.14
N PHE A 361 21.52 1.41 -10.89
CA PHE A 361 21.23 2.63 -10.13
C PHE A 361 21.81 2.56 -8.73
N ARG A 362 22.05 3.75 -8.14
CA ARG A 362 22.62 3.88 -6.80
C ARG A 362 21.70 4.66 -5.87
N ALA A 363 21.62 4.22 -4.62
CA ALA A 363 20.90 4.91 -3.56
C ALA A 363 21.66 4.82 -2.24
N ILE A 364 21.72 5.91 -1.49
CA ILE A 364 22.36 5.94 -0.17
C ILE A 364 21.26 5.76 0.86
N ILE A 365 21.16 4.60 1.50
CA ILE A 365 20.10 4.24 2.45
C ILE A 365 20.68 3.72 3.76
N GLY A 366 19.86 3.58 4.79
CA GLY A 366 20.28 2.97 6.05
C GLY A 366 19.09 2.37 6.79
N PRO A 367 19.33 1.78 7.97
CA PRO A 367 18.29 1.11 8.73
C PRO A 367 17.22 2.11 9.14
N ARG A 368 15.98 1.63 9.22
CA ARG A 368 14.86 2.39 9.80
C ARG A 368 14.47 1.72 11.11
N GLY A 369 13.93 2.52 12.04
CA GLY A 369 13.45 2.02 13.34
C GLY A 369 12.20 1.14 13.19
N SER A 370 11.02 1.68 13.51
CA SER A 370 9.73 0.96 13.57
C SER A 370 9.14 0.48 12.24
N THR A 371 9.85 0.62 11.13
CA THR A 371 9.44 0.15 9.79
C THR A 371 10.58 -0.65 9.17
N PRO A 372 10.35 -1.88 8.68
CA PRO A 372 11.45 -2.80 8.44
C PRO A 372 12.22 -2.58 7.12
N ALA A 373 11.63 -1.97 6.08
CA ALA A 373 12.26 -2.02 4.75
C ALA A 373 12.16 -0.75 3.87
N TRP A 374 13.03 -0.69 2.86
CA TRP A 374 12.98 0.20 1.70
C TRP A 374 12.33 -0.51 0.51
N LEU A 375 11.47 0.20 -0.21
CA LEU A 375 10.76 -0.27 -1.39
C LEU A 375 11.30 0.42 -2.65
N PHE A 376 11.22 -0.29 -3.77
CA PHE A 376 11.74 0.14 -5.07
C PHE A 376 10.69 -0.04 -6.15
N ASP A 377 10.42 1.02 -6.90
CA ASP A 377 9.65 0.97 -8.14
C ASP A 377 10.43 1.74 -9.22
N ALA A 378 10.23 1.36 -10.48
CA ALA A 378 10.84 2.00 -11.63
C ALA A 378 9.85 2.19 -12.80
N TRP A 379 10.03 3.30 -13.53
CA TRP A 379 9.29 3.62 -14.76
C TRP A 379 10.22 4.20 -15.82
N VAL A 380 9.97 3.88 -17.09
CA VAL A 380 10.66 4.52 -18.23
C VAL A 380 9.65 5.39 -18.96
N LEU A 381 10.03 6.64 -19.22
CA LEU A 381 9.22 7.57 -20.00
C LEU A 381 9.67 7.55 -21.47
N ASP A 382 8.72 7.61 -22.38
CA ASP A 382 8.99 7.92 -23.79
C ASP A 382 9.28 9.42 -23.92
N ASN A 383 10.49 9.75 -24.40
CA ASN A 383 10.94 11.14 -24.55
C ASN A 383 10.11 11.98 -25.54
N ALA A 384 9.49 11.35 -26.54
CA ALA A 384 8.70 12.06 -27.55
C ALA A 384 7.27 12.32 -27.07
N THR A 385 6.66 11.35 -26.38
CA THR A 385 5.23 11.39 -26.01
C THR A 385 4.98 11.70 -24.52
N GLY A 386 6.00 11.57 -23.68
CA GLY A 386 5.90 11.67 -22.22
C GLY A 386 5.15 10.52 -21.56
N ARG A 387 4.74 9.49 -22.34
CA ARG A 387 4.01 8.32 -21.85
C ARG A 387 4.92 7.40 -21.06
N ILE A 388 4.33 6.58 -20.21
CA ILE A 388 5.07 5.54 -19.48
C ILE A 388 5.22 4.35 -20.41
N ALA A 389 6.43 4.14 -20.93
CA ALA A 389 6.73 3.04 -21.85
C ALA A 389 7.01 1.72 -21.11
N TYR A 390 7.62 1.81 -19.92
CA TYR A 390 7.88 0.68 -19.05
C TYR A 390 7.40 0.97 -17.63
N ALA A 391 6.88 -0.05 -16.97
CA ALA A 391 6.47 0.01 -15.57
C ALA A 391 6.99 -1.19 -14.79
N THR A 392 7.04 -1.05 -13.47
CA THR A 392 7.45 -2.13 -12.56
C THR A 392 6.54 -3.35 -12.68
N ASP A 393 7.15 -4.52 -12.85
CA ASP A 393 6.44 -5.79 -12.98
C ASP A 393 6.12 -6.40 -11.61
N ARG A 394 4.84 -6.64 -11.38
CA ARG A 394 4.28 -7.34 -10.21
C ARG A 394 3.76 -8.73 -10.55
N GLY A 395 4.09 -9.23 -11.74
CA GLY A 395 3.77 -10.56 -12.22
C GLY A 395 4.16 -11.67 -11.25
N PRO A 396 3.38 -12.77 -11.19
CA PRO A 396 3.53 -13.83 -10.19
C PRO A 396 4.77 -14.71 -10.37
N LEU A 397 5.37 -14.74 -11.58
CA LEU A 397 6.46 -15.67 -11.92
C LEU A 397 7.84 -14.99 -12.02
N TYR A 398 7.88 -13.78 -12.57
CA TYR A 398 9.13 -13.07 -12.89
C TYR A 398 9.14 -11.61 -12.41
N GLY A 399 8.07 -11.18 -11.74
CA GLY A 399 7.99 -9.84 -11.17
C GLY A 399 8.38 -9.81 -9.70
N LEU A 400 7.95 -8.73 -9.04
CA LEU A 400 8.10 -8.53 -7.60
C LEU A 400 7.37 -9.55 -6.71
N ALA A 401 6.55 -10.44 -7.27
CA ALA A 401 5.97 -11.54 -6.49
C ALA A 401 7.02 -12.60 -6.08
N VAL A 402 8.08 -12.75 -6.89
CA VAL A 402 9.21 -13.67 -6.62
C VAL A 402 10.45 -12.90 -6.17
N LEU A 403 10.69 -11.73 -6.76
CA LEU A 403 11.80 -10.85 -6.39
C LEU A 403 11.48 -10.06 -5.12
N LYS A 404 12.49 -9.77 -4.29
CA LYS A 404 12.30 -9.01 -3.05
C LYS A 404 11.85 -7.58 -3.36
N GLN A 405 10.59 -7.27 -3.06
CA GLN A 405 10.02 -5.92 -3.16
C GLN A 405 10.55 -4.96 -2.08
N SER A 406 11.00 -5.51 -0.96
CA SER A 406 11.38 -4.76 0.24
C SER A 406 12.75 -5.20 0.73
N LEU A 407 13.62 -4.25 1.03
CA LEU A 407 14.99 -4.50 1.47
C LEU A 407 15.31 -3.76 2.76
N MET A 408 15.86 -4.49 3.74
CA MET A 408 16.46 -3.90 4.93
C MET A 408 17.98 -3.93 4.73
N PRO A 409 18.68 -2.77 4.76
CA PRO A 409 20.10 -2.72 4.50
C PRO A 409 20.87 -3.41 5.63
N LEU A 410 21.22 -4.68 5.42
CA LEU A 410 21.94 -5.53 6.38
C LEU A 410 23.43 -5.68 6.05
N SER A 411 23.85 -5.17 4.90
CA SER A 411 25.23 -5.22 4.40
C SER A 411 25.66 -3.86 3.85
N PRO A 412 26.95 -3.48 3.93
CA PRO A 412 27.48 -2.23 3.36
C PRO A 412 27.21 -2.04 1.86
N ILE A 413 27.06 -3.14 1.12
CA ILE A 413 26.63 -3.16 -0.27
C ILE A 413 25.59 -4.26 -0.39
N GLU A 414 24.37 -3.88 -0.71
CA GLU A 414 23.26 -4.78 -1.00
C GLU A 414 22.66 -4.38 -2.36
N GLY A 415 22.21 -5.35 -3.12
CA GLY A 415 21.62 -5.10 -4.43
C GLY A 415 20.31 -5.85 -4.61
N ALA A 416 19.42 -5.27 -5.41
CA ALA A 416 18.17 -5.90 -5.81
C ALA A 416 17.87 -5.57 -7.28
N ILE A 417 17.17 -6.50 -7.92
CA ILE A 417 16.64 -6.33 -9.27
C ILE A 417 15.27 -5.68 -9.15
N THR A 418 15.06 -4.59 -9.89
CA THR A 418 13.75 -3.98 -10.08
C THR A 418 13.24 -4.36 -11.47
N PRO A 419 12.36 -5.38 -11.58
CA PRO A 419 11.89 -5.84 -12.88
C PRO A 419 10.91 -4.82 -13.48
N VAL A 420 11.07 -4.54 -14.76
CA VAL A 420 10.16 -3.71 -15.55
C VAL A 420 9.75 -4.43 -16.81
N PHE A 421 8.60 -4.08 -17.36
CA PHE A 421 8.10 -4.62 -18.61
C PHE A 421 7.54 -3.49 -19.46
N ARG A 422 7.57 -3.67 -20.79
CA ARG A 422 6.89 -2.75 -21.70
C ARG A 422 5.39 -2.77 -21.41
N ALA A 423 4.80 -1.59 -21.19
CA ALA A 423 3.42 -1.49 -20.74
C ALA A 423 2.64 -0.39 -21.45
N HIS A 424 1.32 -0.59 -21.55
CA HIS A 424 0.35 0.49 -21.70
C HIS A 424 -0.37 0.72 -20.38
N SER A 425 -0.79 1.96 -20.16
CA SER A 425 -1.47 2.37 -18.93
C SER A 425 -2.99 2.41 -19.11
N LEU A 426 -3.71 1.80 -18.17
CA LEU A 426 -5.13 1.99 -17.94
C LEU A 426 -5.29 2.87 -16.70
N THR A 427 -5.68 4.12 -16.93
CA THR A 427 -5.91 5.10 -15.88
C THR A 427 -7.39 5.18 -15.55
N ILE A 428 -7.70 5.03 -14.26
CA ILE A 428 -9.06 5.15 -13.71
C ILE A 428 -9.06 6.33 -12.75
N TYR A 429 -9.96 7.28 -12.98
CA TYR A 429 -10.12 8.45 -12.12
C TYR A 429 -11.24 8.26 -11.11
N ARG A 430 -11.19 9.07 -10.06
CA ARG A 430 -12.19 9.16 -8.99
C ARG A 430 -12.56 7.86 -8.27
N VAL A 431 -11.65 6.90 -8.14
CA VAL A 431 -11.91 5.63 -7.45
C VAL A 431 -12.45 5.86 -6.02
N PHE A 432 -13.59 5.26 -5.69
CA PHE A 432 -14.20 5.29 -4.35
C PHE A 432 -14.91 3.97 -4.05
N SER A 433 -15.30 3.75 -2.79
CA SER A 433 -16.06 2.58 -2.35
C SER A 433 -17.57 2.85 -2.52
N PRO A 434 -18.28 2.15 -3.43
CA PRO A 434 -19.72 2.29 -3.60
C PRO A 434 -20.53 1.94 -2.36
N GLY A 435 -20.02 1.03 -1.51
CA GLY A 435 -20.68 0.61 -0.28
C GLY A 435 -20.68 1.68 0.82
N THR A 436 -19.66 2.55 0.85
CA THR A 436 -19.51 3.59 1.88
C THR A 436 -19.63 5.02 1.35
N LEU A 437 -19.78 5.19 0.02
CA LEU A 437 -19.82 6.49 -0.68
C LEU A 437 -18.64 7.42 -0.35
N ARG A 438 -17.49 6.85 0.01
CA ARG A 438 -16.27 7.59 0.35
C ARG A 438 -15.04 6.93 -0.26
N ARG A 439 -13.92 7.66 -0.24
CA ARG A 439 -12.60 7.07 -0.48
C ARG A 439 -12.30 6.01 0.59
N PRO A 440 -11.60 4.92 0.25
CA PRO A 440 -11.26 3.90 1.23
C PRO A 440 -10.42 4.44 2.39
N VAL A 441 -9.58 5.46 2.14
CA VAL A 441 -8.83 6.18 3.19
C VAL A 441 -9.22 7.66 3.20
N ILE A 442 -9.59 8.16 4.38
CA ILE A 442 -9.79 9.58 4.68
C ILE A 442 -8.66 10.02 5.60
N LEU A 443 -7.92 11.04 5.19
CA LEU A 443 -6.87 11.64 6.00
C LEU A 443 -7.47 12.54 7.09
N ASP A 444 -6.83 12.58 8.24
CA ASP A 444 -7.19 13.52 9.30
C ASP A 444 -6.87 14.95 8.84
N PRO A 445 -7.86 15.87 8.80
CA PRO A 445 -7.62 17.25 8.39
C PRO A 445 -6.66 17.99 9.35
N ARG A 446 -6.50 17.51 10.58
CA ARG A 446 -5.56 18.06 11.58
C ARG A 446 -4.15 17.52 11.36
N MET A 447 -4.01 16.32 10.80
CA MET A 447 -2.75 15.64 10.51
C MET A 447 -2.82 14.95 9.14
N PRO A 448 -2.53 15.68 8.03
CA PRO A 448 -2.82 15.25 6.66
C PRO A 448 -1.94 14.11 6.11
N THR A 449 -1.37 13.29 6.99
CA THR A 449 -0.65 12.05 6.67
C THR A 449 -1.06 10.88 7.56
N GLN A 450 -2.00 11.09 8.47
CA GLN A 450 -2.61 10.03 9.27
C GLN A 450 -4.01 9.76 8.72
N ALA A 451 -4.36 8.48 8.60
CA ALA A 451 -5.73 8.12 8.27
C ALA A 451 -6.62 8.38 9.49
N LEU A 452 -7.63 9.23 9.32
CA LEU A 452 -8.75 9.34 10.26
C LEU A 452 -9.64 8.09 10.17
N LEU A 453 -9.79 7.57 8.95
CA LEU A 453 -10.56 6.38 8.65
C LEU A 453 -9.86 5.63 7.52
N ALA A 454 -9.62 4.34 7.70
CA ALA A 454 -9.00 3.49 6.69
C ALA A 454 -9.79 2.19 6.55
N SER A 455 -10.01 1.78 5.31
CA SER A 455 -10.53 0.46 4.95
C SER A 455 -9.48 -0.30 4.18
N GLY A 456 -9.36 -1.61 4.44
CA GLY A 456 -8.48 -2.48 3.66
C GLY A 456 -8.94 -2.48 2.20
N VAL A 457 -8.01 -2.23 1.28
CA VAL A 457 -8.29 -2.27 -0.16
C VAL A 457 -7.42 -3.32 -0.81
N ARG A 458 -8.04 -4.14 -1.64
CA ARG A 458 -7.34 -5.09 -2.50
C ARG A 458 -7.73 -4.83 -3.95
N LEU A 459 -6.70 -4.70 -4.79
CA LEU A 459 -6.82 -4.58 -6.23
C LEU A 459 -6.33 -5.88 -6.86
N ASP A 460 -7.23 -6.57 -7.55
CA ASP A 460 -6.88 -7.76 -8.31
C ASP A 460 -6.98 -7.41 -9.81
N VAL A 461 -5.90 -7.67 -10.55
CA VAL A 461 -5.86 -7.53 -12.00
C VAL A 461 -5.81 -8.94 -12.59
N TYR A 462 -6.73 -9.23 -13.50
CA TYR A 462 -6.83 -10.53 -14.17
C TYR A 462 -6.68 -10.38 -15.68
N ASP A 463 -6.13 -11.40 -16.30
CA ASP A 463 -6.19 -11.57 -17.74
C ASP A 463 -7.61 -12.03 -18.14
N PHE A 464 -8.18 -11.39 -19.15
CA PHE A 464 -9.57 -11.60 -19.52
C PHE A 464 -9.82 -12.99 -20.11
N ASP A 465 -8.87 -13.54 -20.87
CA ASP A 465 -9.08 -14.79 -21.60
C ASP A 465 -8.85 -16.00 -20.67
N THR A 466 -7.77 -15.97 -19.88
CA THR A 466 -7.43 -17.05 -18.95
C THR A 466 -8.17 -16.98 -17.61
N LYS A 467 -8.71 -15.80 -17.25
CA LYS A 467 -9.29 -15.48 -15.92
C LYS A 467 -8.29 -15.64 -14.76
N GLY A 468 -7.01 -15.82 -15.06
CA GLY A 468 -5.92 -15.91 -14.08
C GLY A 468 -5.18 -14.57 -13.90
N TYR A 469 -4.15 -14.56 -13.05
CA TYR A 469 -3.26 -13.40 -12.97
C TYR A 469 -2.45 -13.29 -14.28
N PRO A 470 -2.31 -12.08 -14.87
CA PRO A 470 -1.44 -11.87 -16.02
C PRO A 470 0.01 -12.22 -15.68
N TYR A 471 0.77 -12.71 -16.66
CA TYR A 471 2.20 -12.96 -16.49
C TYR A 471 2.98 -11.69 -16.16
N PHE A 472 2.64 -10.58 -16.83
CA PHE A 472 3.20 -9.26 -16.60
C PHE A 472 2.09 -8.26 -16.31
N PHE A 473 2.18 -7.58 -15.18
CA PHE A 473 1.28 -6.47 -14.88
C PHE A 473 1.91 -5.57 -13.83
N GLY A 474 1.49 -4.30 -13.81
CA GLY A 474 1.86 -3.36 -12.76
C GLY A 474 0.61 -2.64 -12.25
N LEU A 475 0.69 -2.08 -11.04
CA LEU A 475 -0.34 -1.19 -10.54
C LEU A 475 0.26 -0.14 -9.63
N TRP A 476 -0.36 1.03 -9.63
CA TRP A 476 -0.11 2.09 -8.68
C TRP A 476 -1.45 2.60 -8.15
N TYR A 477 -1.60 2.60 -6.84
CA TYR A 477 -2.81 3.10 -6.19
C TYR A 477 -2.48 3.71 -4.84
N ASN A 478 -2.99 4.92 -4.64
CA ASN A 478 -2.97 5.59 -3.34
C ASN A 478 -4.42 5.77 -2.86
N PRO A 479 -4.91 4.93 -1.92
CA PRO A 479 -6.30 4.94 -1.43
C PRO A 479 -6.90 6.26 -0.90
N TRP A 480 -6.10 7.30 -0.62
CA TRP A 480 -6.61 8.63 -0.30
C TRP A 480 -6.63 9.57 -1.52
N GLU A 481 -5.97 9.21 -2.61
CA GLU A 481 -6.08 9.88 -3.91
C GLU A 481 -7.24 9.29 -4.71
N TYR A 482 -7.64 10.02 -5.73
CA TYR A 482 -8.73 9.64 -6.62
C TYR A 482 -8.27 8.79 -7.81
N SER A 483 -6.97 8.58 -8.02
CA SER A 483 -6.46 7.96 -9.25
C SER A 483 -5.87 6.59 -9.00
N LEU A 484 -6.16 5.66 -9.91
CA LEU A 484 -5.60 4.32 -10.01
C LEU A 484 -4.99 4.18 -11.39
N VAL A 485 -3.76 3.68 -11.46
CA VAL A 485 -3.08 3.38 -12.72
C VAL A 485 -2.72 1.91 -12.74
N ILE A 486 -3.11 1.23 -13.80
CA ILE A 486 -2.78 -0.18 -14.04
C ILE A 486 -1.93 -0.23 -15.30
N PHE A 487 -0.90 -1.07 -15.27
CA PHE A 487 0.01 -1.27 -16.38
C PHE A 487 -0.18 -2.69 -16.91
N GLY A 488 -0.43 -2.82 -18.20
CA GLY A 488 -0.64 -4.09 -18.87
C GLY A 488 0.26 -4.26 -20.08
N GLN A 489 0.64 -5.50 -20.37
CA GLN A 489 1.51 -5.81 -21.50
C GLN A 489 0.79 -5.48 -22.82
N PRO A 490 1.47 -4.90 -23.83
CA PRO A 490 0.87 -4.67 -25.13
C PRO A 490 0.19 -5.91 -25.70
N GLY A 491 -1.06 -5.76 -26.12
CA GLY A 491 -1.89 -6.85 -26.67
C GLY A 491 -2.65 -7.68 -25.63
N SER A 492 -2.31 -7.58 -24.33
CA SER A 492 -3.08 -8.25 -23.27
C SER A 492 -4.46 -7.63 -23.08
N ARG A 493 -5.40 -8.41 -22.55
CA ARG A 493 -6.75 -7.95 -22.19
C ARG A 493 -6.91 -8.03 -20.69
N LEU A 494 -7.07 -6.89 -20.03
CA LEU A 494 -7.11 -6.84 -18.57
C LEU A 494 -8.52 -6.61 -18.02
N VAL A 495 -8.77 -7.18 -16.85
CA VAL A 495 -9.94 -6.97 -15.99
C VAL A 495 -9.48 -6.49 -14.63
N VAL A 496 -10.23 -5.56 -14.04
CA VAL A 496 -9.84 -4.92 -12.78
C VAL A 496 -10.93 -5.13 -11.75
N ASN A 497 -10.56 -5.72 -10.61
CA ASN A 497 -11.44 -5.88 -9.46
C ASN A 497 -10.91 -5.07 -8.28
N LEU A 498 -11.78 -4.22 -7.72
CA LEU A 498 -11.52 -3.47 -6.49
C LEU A 498 -12.39 -4.04 -5.37
N ARG A 499 -11.74 -4.53 -4.32
CA ARG A 499 -12.37 -5.01 -3.09
C ARG A 499 -12.07 -4.03 -1.97
N VAL A 500 -13.10 -3.65 -1.23
CA VAL A 500 -12.98 -2.86 0.00
C VAL A 500 -13.50 -3.70 1.15
N GLY A 501 -12.65 -3.97 2.13
CA GLY A 501 -12.92 -4.94 3.19
C GLY A 501 -12.85 -6.40 2.71
N TYR A 502 -13.61 -7.27 3.38
CA TYR A 502 -13.71 -8.70 3.05
C TYR A 502 -14.99 -8.96 2.23
N GLY A 503 -14.90 -9.78 1.18
CA GLY A 503 -16.05 -10.18 0.36
C GLY A 503 -15.83 -10.02 -1.14
N TRP A 504 -16.94 -10.04 -1.90
CA TRP A 504 -16.93 -9.87 -3.35
C TRP A 504 -16.49 -8.44 -3.75
N PRO A 505 -15.94 -8.26 -4.97
CA PRO A 505 -15.52 -6.95 -5.45
C PRO A 505 -16.66 -5.93 -5.43
N GLU A 506 -16.39 -4.72 -4.95
CA GLU A 506 -17.38 -3.63 -5.01
C GLU A 506 -17.40 -2.99 -6.40
N LEU A 507 -16.29 -3.06 -7.12
CA LEU A 507 -16.17 -2.52 -8.46
C LEU A 507 -15.40 -3.52 -9.33
N VAL A 508 -15.97 -3.82 -10.50
CA VAL A 508 -15.45 -4.71 -11.52
C VAL A 508 -15.46 -3.96 -12.84
N LEU A 509 -14.30 -3.86 -13.49
CA LEU A 509 -14.16 -3.27 -14.81
C LEU A 509 -13.78 -4.37 -15.79
N VAL A 510 -14.72 -4.70 -16.68
CA VAL A 510 -14.64 -5.79 -17.66
C VAL A 510 -14.91 -5.32 -19.09
N ASN A 511 -15.16 -4.02 -19.28
CA ASN A 511 -15.56 -3.44 -20.56
C ASN A 511 -16.86 -4.09 -21.10
N ALA A 512 -17.92 -4.12 -20.28
CA ALA A 512 -19.16 -4.81 -20.63
C ALA A 512 -20.08 -3.98 -21.55
N SER A 513 -21.00 -4.69 -22.19
CA SER A 513 -22.09 -4.14 -23.00
C SER A 513 -23.32 -5.04 -22.86
N GLU A 514 -24.48 -4.56 -23.30
CA GLU A 514 -25.73 -5.33 -23.25
C GLU A 514 -25.64 -6.66 -24.03
N ALA A 515 -24.94 -6.67 -25.17
CA ALA A 515 -24.72 -7.89 -25.97
C ALA A 515 -23.67 -8.84 -25.38
N LEU A 516 -22.70 -8.29 -24.62
CA LEU A 516 -21.59 -9.03 -24.01
C LEU A 516 -21.52 -8.71 -22.53
N SER A 517 -22.38 -9.36 -21.74
CA SER A 517 -22.53 -9.10 -20.31
C SER A 517 -21.28 -9.41 -19.48
N GLU A 518 -20.51 -10.44 -19.85
CA GLU A 518 -19.21 -10.75 -19.21
C GLU A 518 -18.09 -9.82 -19.67
N GLY A 519 -18.36 -8.94 -20.64
CA GLY A 519 -17.44 -7.98 -21.21
C GLY A 519 -16.43 -8.56 -22.19
N SER A 520 -15.45 -7.73 -22.55
CA SER A 520 -14.38 -8.07 -23.50
C SER A 520 -12.97 -7.88 -22.92
N GLY A 521 -12.87 -7.38 -21.68
CA GLY A 521 -11.64 -6.86 -21.10
C GLY A 521 -11.18 -5.56 -21.77
N PHE A 522 -10.24 -4.88 -21.13
CA PHE A 522 -9.57 -3.71 -21.68
C PHE A 522 -8.36 -4.15 -22.48
N LEU A 523 -8.41 -4.00 -23.81
CA LEU A 523 -7.29 -4.32 -24.69
C LEU A 523 -6.18 -3.27 -24.55
N MET A 524 -5.01 -3.71 -24.11
CA MET A 524 -3.81 -2.89 -23.93
C MET A 524 -3.09 -2.65 -25.27
N SER A 525 -3.76 -1.98 -26.21
CA SER A 525 -3.18 -1.59 -27.51
C SER A 525 -2.61 -0.17 -27.50
N SER A 526 -3.07 0.66 -26.57
CA SER A 526 -2.66 2.04 -26.34
C SER A 526 -2.98 2.43 -24.91
N ASP A 527 -2.47 3.57 -24.45
CA ASP A 527 -2.85 4.11 -23.15
C ASP A 527 -4.34 4.52 -23.15
N VAL A 528 -5.07 4.06 -22.13
CA VAL A 528 -6.50 4.30 -21.97
C VAL A 528 -6.73 5.11 -20.70
N ALA A 529 -7.41 6.24 -20.82
CA ALA A 529 -7.83 7.07 -19.69
C ALA A 529 -9.35 7.06 -19.57
N LEU A 530 -9.88 6.41 -18.52
CA LEU A 530 -11.31 6.36 -18.24
C LEU A 530 -11.76 7.65 -17.57
N THR A 531 -12.06 8.69 -18.35
CA THR A 531 -12.50 10.01 -17.82
C THR A 531 -13.87 9.97 -17.14
N ARG A 532 -14.76 9.08 -17.59
CA ARG A 532 -16.14 8.90 -17.06
C ARG A 532 -16.22 7.64 -16.19
N SER A 533 -15.33 7.53 -15.21
CA SER A 533 -15.09 6.27 -14.49
C SER A 533 -16.34 5.75 -13.76
N TYR A 534 -17.18 6.63 -13.19
CA TYR A 534 -18.41 6.21 -12.50
C TYR A 534 -19.43 5.61 -13.44
N LEU A 535 -19.70 6.29 -14.55
CA LEU A 535 -20.63 5.80 -15.55
C LEU A 535 -20.15 4.47 -16.13
N ARG A 536 -18.84 4.37 -16.43
CA ARG A 536 -18.27 3.13 -16.98
C ARG A 536 -18.31 1.98 -15.97
N ALA A 537 -17.95 2.25 -14.71
CA ALA A 537 -18.03 1.26 -13.65
C ALA A 537 -19.47 0.82 -13.39
N ALA A 538 -20.43 1.77 -13.40
CA ALA A 538 -21.85 1.47 -13.23
C ALA A 538 -22.37 0.60 -14.38
N SER A 539 -22.03 0.94 -15.63
CA SER A 539 -22.44 0.14 -16.80
C SER A 539 -21.84 -1.27 -16.75
N ASP A 540 -20.54 -1.38 -16.44
CA ASP A 540 -19.85 -2.66 -16.39
C ASP A 540 -20.46 -3.57 -15.31
N MET A 541 -20.66 -3.02 -14.10
CA MET A 541 -21.27 -3.75 -12.99
C MET A 541 -22.72 -4.13 -13.28
N LEU A 542 -23.51 -3.23 -13.87
CA LEU A 542 -24.91 -3.49 -14.19
C LEU A 542 -25.04 -4.63 -15.21
N PHE A 543 -24.37 -4.52 -16.36
CA PHE A 543 -24.48 -5.54 -17.41
C PHE A 543 -23.93 -6.89 -16.94
N LEU A 544 -22.85 -6.89 -16.16
CA LEU A 544 -22.30 -8.11 -15.58
C LEU A 544 -23.29 -8.77 -14.62
N ALA A 545 -23.89 -7.98 -13.72
CA ALA A 545 -24.88 -8.48 -12.76
C ALA A 545 -26.16 -8.97 -13.47
N GLU A 546 -26.66 -8.25 -14.47
CA GLU A 546 -27.84 -8.63 -15.24
C GLU A 546 -27.64 -9.91 -16.04
N GLY A 547 -26.51 -10.06 -16.75
CA GLY A 547 -26.24 -11.27 -17.52
C GLY A 547 -26.03 -12.50 -16.63
N ARG A 548 -25.40 -12.31 -15.46
CA ARG A 548 -25.26 -13.39 -14.47
C ARG A 548 -26.59 -13.75 -13.82
N TYR A 549 -27.35 -12.76 -13.39
CA TYR A 549 -28.66 -12.97 -12.79
C TYR A 549 -29.67 -13.57 -13.79
N GLY A 550 -29.62 -13.16 -15.06
CA GLY A 550 -30.46 -13.72 -16.13
C GLY A 550 -30.30 -15.23 -16.25
N ARG A 551 -29.07 -15.74 -16.26
CA ARG A 551 -28.78 -17.19 -16.27
C ARG A 551 -29.34 -17.94 -15.06
N LEU A 552 -29.30 -17.32 -13.88
CA LEU A 552 -29.91 -17.89 -12.67
C LEU A 552 -31.44 -17.88 -12.75
N LYS A 553 -32.01 -16.77 -13.20
CA LYS A 553 -33.46 -16.55 -13.33
C LYS A 553 -34.10 -17.53 -14.31
N GLU A 554 -33.46 -17.81 -15.44
CA GLU A 554 -33.89 -18.82 -16.42
C GLU A 554 -33.97 -20.23 -15.81
N ARG A 555 -33.19 -20.50 -14.76
CA ARG A 555 -33.17 -21.77 -14.02
C ARG A 555 -34.00 -21.73 -12.73
N GLY A 556 -34.84 -20.72 -12.56
CA GLY A 556 -35.77 -20.61 -11.42
C GLY A 556 -35.15 -20.07 -10.14
N VAL A 557 -33.87 -19.66 -10.12
CA VAL A 557 -33.25 -18.99 -8.97
C VAL A 557 -33.52 -17.49 -9.09
N ARG A 558 -34.45 -16.98 -8.28
CA ARG A 558 -34.86 -15.56 -8.29
C ARG A 558 -34.71 -14.93 -6.91
N SER A 559 -34.33 -13.66 -6.90
CA SER A 559 -34.33 -12.79 -5.71
C SER A 559 -35.07 -11.50 -6.07
N LEU A 560 -36.07 -11.14 -5.28
CA LEU A 560 -36.80 -9.87 -5.46
C LEU A 560 -35.87 -8.68 -5.21
N SER A 561 -35.02 -8.79 -4.19
CA SER A 561 -33.98 -7.80 -3.86
C SER A 561 -33.05 -7.54 -5.04
N ALA A 562 -32.55 -8.61 -5.68
CA ALA A 562 -31.73 -8.48 -6.88
C ALA A 562 -32.46 -7.76 -8.02
N GLU A 563 -33.73 -8.10 -8.28
CA GLU A 563 -34.52 -7.48 -9.36
C GLU A 563 -34.75 -5.98 -9.14
N GLU A 564 -35.04 -5.57 -7.91
CA GLU A 564 -35.25 -4.16 -7.57
C GLU A 564 -33.96 -3.33 -7.61
N LEU A 565 -32.85 -3.89 -7.12
CA LEU A 565 -31.55 -3.23 -7.18
C LEU A 565 -31.06 -3.07 -8.63
N LEU A 566 -31.24 -4.09 -9.47
CA LEU A 566 -30.92 -4.03 -10.90
C LEU A 566 -31.80 -3.01 -11.63
N ALA A 567 -33.11 -3.00 -11.37
CA ALA A 567 -34.02 -2.01 -11.96
C ALA A 567 -33.66 -0.58 -11.54
N SER A 568 -33.31 -0.37 -10.27
CA SER A 568 -32.86 0.93 -9.75
C SER A 568 -31.55 1.38 -10.38
N ALA A 569 -30.57 0.47 -10.49
CA ALA A 569 -29.30 0.73 -11.15
C ALA A 569 -29.49 1.14 -12.62
N ARG A 570 -30.35 0.42 -13.37
CA ARG A 570 -30.69 0.72 -14.76
C ARG A 570 -31.36 2.09 -14.90
N ARG A 571 -32.32 2.42 -14.02
CA ARG A 571 -32.98 3.73 -14.00
C ARG A 571 -31.98 4.87 -13.79
N TYR A 572 -31.11 4.75 -12.78
CA TYR A 572 -30.12 5.80 -12.49
C TYR A 572 -29.03 5.89 -13.57
N LEU A 573 -28.67 4.79 -14.22
CA LEU A 573 -27.75 4.81 -15.36
C LEU A 573 -28.33 5.63 -16.52
N GLN A 574 -29.60 5.42 -16.87
CA GLN A 574 -30.30 6.21 -17.90
C GLN A 574 -30.39 7.70 -17.54
N LEU A 575 -30.70 8.02 -16.29
CA LEU A 575 -30.71 9.41 -15.81
C LEU A 575 -29.33 10.06 -15.88
N ALA A 576 -28.27 9.31 -15.58
CA ALA A 576 -26.89 9.79 -15.69
C ALA A 576 -26.50 10.07 -17.15
N GLU A 577 -26.86 9.18 -18.08
CA GLU A 577 -26.64 9.38 -19.52
C GLU A 577 -27.40 10.59 -20.05
N GLU A 578 -28.66 10.78 -19.63
CA GLU A 578 -29.46 11.95 -20.02
C GLU A 578 -28.87 13.26 -19.47
N ALA A 579 -28.51 13.30 -18.18
CA ALA A 579 -27.87 14.47 -17.59
C ALA A 579 -26.54 14.81 -18.28
N LEU A 580 -25.79 13.80 -18.72
CA LEU A 580 -24.57 13.97 -19.50
C LEU A 580 -24.86 14.55 -20.89
N ARG A 581 -25.91 14.10 -21.58
CA ARG A 581 -26.37 14.68 -22.85
C ARG A 581 -26.75 16.15 -22.70
N GLN A 582 -27.41 16.50 -21.60
CA GLN A 582 -27.79 17.87 -21.26
C GLN A 582 -26.63 18.73 -20.72
N ARG A 583 -25.42 18.17 -20.59
CA ARG A 583 -24.24 18.82 -19.97
C ARG A 583 -24.46 19.27 -18.52
N ASN A 584 -25.41 18.67 -17.81
CA ASN A 584 -25.62 18.89 -16.39
C ASN A 584 -24.69 17.97 -15.58
N TYR A 585 -23.44 18.40 -15.41
CA TYR A 585 -22.39 17.59 -14.79
C TYR A 585 -22.66 17.26 -13.32
N SER A 586 -23.33 18.14 -12.57
CA SER A 586 -23.68 17.90 -11.18
C SER A 586 -24.69 16.75 -11.04
N ALA A 587 -25.75 16.76 -11.85
CA ALA A 587 -26.73 15.69 -11.86
C ALA A 587 -26.15 14.38 -12.43
N TYR A 588 -25.36 14.46 -13.50
CA TYR A 588 -24.64 13.33 -14.07
C TYR A 588 -23.79 12.60 -13.01
N GLU A 589 -23.06 13.37 -12.20
CA GLU A 589 -22.17 12.79 -11.19
C GLU A 589 -22.97 12.08 -10.08
N ALA A 590 -24.00 12.74 -9.55
CA ALA A 590 -24.87 12.17 -8.52
C ALA A 590 -25.57 10.88 -9.00
N TYR A 591 -26.16 10.91 -10.21
CA TYR A 591 -26.82 9.74 -10.79
C TYR A 591 -25.84 8.61 -11.15
N SER A 592 -24.64 8.93 -11.62
CA SER A 592 -23.61 7.90 -11.90
C SER A 592 -23.16 7.20 -10.62
N MET A 593 -22.97 7.95 -9.52
CA MET A 593 -22.63 7.37 -8.23
C MET A 593 -23.77 6.49 -7.69
N ALA A 594 -25.02 6.96 -7.79
CA ALA A 594 -26.18 6.17 -7.40
C ALA A 594 -26.29 4.87 -8.21
N ALA A 595 -26.17 4.95 -9.55
CA ALA A 595 -26.18 3.80 -10.43
C ALA A 595 -25.09 2.79 -10.07
N LEU A 596 -23.85 3.26 -9.82
CA LEU A 596 -22.75 2.40 -9.40
C LEU A 596 -23.01 1.74 -8.05
N SER A 597 -23.56 2.46 -7.07
CA SER A 597 -23.87 1.89 -5.76
C SER A 597 -24.97 0.83 -5.82
N TYR A 598 -26.04 1.04 -6.59
CA TYR A 598 -27.07 0.03 -6.78
C TYR A 598 -26.54 -1.19 -7.55
N ALA A 599 -25.79 -0.98 -8.63
CA ALA A 599 -25.18 -2.07 -9.41
C ALA A 599 -24.16 -2.87 -8.58
N SER A 600 -23.36 -2.17 -7.76
CA SER A 600 -22.40 -2.77 -6.85
C SER A 600 -23.08 -3.65 -5.81
N LYS A 601 -24.12 -3.15 -5.14
CA LYS A 601 -24.92 -3.93 -4.18
C LYS A 601 -25.61 -5.12 -4.85
N ALA A 602 -26.24 -4.92 -6.01
CA ALA A 602 -26.86 -6.00 -6.76
C ALA A 602 -25.86 -7.12 -7.05
N TYR A 603 -24.64 -6.78 -7.50
CA TYR A 603 -23.61 -7.77 -7.78
C TYR A 603 -23.05 -8.44 -6.52
N LYS A 604 -22.59 -7.63 -5.55
CA LYS A 604 -21.84 -8.08 -4.37
C LYS A 604 -22.72 -8.75 -3.32
N ASP A 605 -23.87 -8.17 -3.03
CA ASP A 605 -24.71 -8.55 -1.89
C ASP A 605 -25.81 -9.56 -2.29
N GLU A 606 -26.16 -9.65 -3.57
CA GLU A 606 -27.24 -10.53 -4.06
C GLU A 606 -26.76 -11.55 -5.10
N VAL A 607 -26.33 -11.11 -6.28
CA VAL A 607 -26.07 -12.02 -7.42
C VAL A 607 -24.92 -12.97 -7.13
N MET A 608 -23.77 -12.49 -6.65
CA MET A 608 -22.62 -13.36 -6.37
C MET A 608 -22.86 -14.35 -5.23
N PRO A 609 -23.50 -13.97 -4.11
CA PRO A 609 -23.98 -14.93 -3.11
C PRO A 609 -24.90 -16.00 -3.69
N LEU A 610 -25.87 -15.66 -4.55
CA LEU A 610 -26.73 -16.67 -5.20
C LEU A 610 -25.93 -17.66 -6.07
N TYR A 611 -24.89 -17.17 -6.77
CA TYR A 611 -23.96 -18.03 -7.53
C TYR A 611 -23.17 -18.97 -6.60
N ASP A 612 -22.65 -18.44 -5.50
CA ASP A 612 -21.86 -19.18 -4.51
C ASP A 612 -22.71 -20.22 -3.76
N ASP A 613 -23.91 -19.85 -3.33
CA ASP A 613 -24.88 -20.74 -2.69
C ASP A 613 -25.31 -21.86 -3.62
N SER A 614 -25.63 -21.54 -4.88
CA SER A 614 -25.90 -22.55 -5.91
C SER A 614 -24.71 -23.49 -6.11
N GLY A 615 -23.49 -22.97 -6.02
CA GLY A 615 -22.28 -23.77 -6.16
C GLY A 615 -22.02 -24.70 -4.99
N LYS A 616 -22.15 -24.18 -3.76
CA LYS A 616 -21.96 -24.92 -2.51
C LYS A 616 -23.04 -25.97 -2.32
N SER A 617 -24.31 -25.63 -2.53
CA SER A 617 -25.41 -26.58 -2.48
C SER A 617 -25.20 -27.70 -3.51
N GLY A 618 -24.72 -27.34 -4.72
CA GLY A 618 -24.36 -28.29 -5.75
C GLY A 618 -23.29 -29.28 -5.29
N LEU A 619 -22.20 -28.78 -4.71
CA LEU A 619 -21.10 -29.61 -4.18
C LEU A 619 -21.58 -30.58 -3.08
N THR A 620 -22.40 -30.10 -2.15
CA THR A 620 -22.97 -30.92 -1.07
C THR A 620 -23.89 -32.00 -1.63
N LEU A 621 -24.76 -31.66 -2.58
CA LEU A 621 -25.66 -32.62 -3.21
C LEU A 621 -24.88 -33.66 -4.05
N PHE A 622 -23.81 -33.27 -4.73
CA PHE A 622 -22.93 -34.22 -5.43
C PHE A 622 -22.30 -35.24 -4.48
N ALA A 623 -21.83 -34.80 -3.31
CA ALA A 623 -21.27 -35.71 -2.31
C ALA A 623 -22.30 -36.76 -1.84
N LEU A 624 -23.60 -36.39 -1.80
CA LEU A 624 -24.69 -37.29 -1.47
C LEU A 624 -25.12 -38.21 -2.63
N LEU A 625 -24.86 -37.83 -3.89
CA LEU A 625 -25.19 -38.67 -5.05
C LEU A 625 -24.41 -39.99 -5.06
N VAL A 626 -23.16 -40.00 -4.58
CA VAL A 626 -22.32 -41.22 -4.55
C VAL A 626 -22.90 -42.31 -3.62
N PRO A 627 -23.15 -42.06 -2.33
CA PRO A 627 -23.80 -43.04 -1.47
C PRO A 627 -25.23 -43.35 -1.94
N ALA A 628 -25.97 -42.37 -2.47
CA ALA A 628 -27.31 -42.61 -3.02
C ALA A 628 -27.27 -43.59 -4.21
N ALA A 629 -26.30 -43.45 -5.12
CA ALA A 629 -26.12 -44.35 -6.25
C ALA A 629 -25.80 -45.79 -5.80
N ILE A 630 -24.95 -45.94 -4.77
CA ILE A 630 -24.64 -47.25 -4.17
C ILE A 630 -25.91 -47.87 -3.57
N LEU A 631 -26.67 -47.11 -2.76
CA LEU A 631 -27.88 -47.61 -2.10
C LEU A 631 -28.99 -47.94 -3.11
N LEU A 632 -29.17 -47.12 -4.14
CA LEU A 632 -30.17 -47.33 -5.19
C LEU A 632 -29.82 -48.50 -6.10
N GLU A 633 -28.54 -48.71 -6.43
CA GLU A 633 -28.10 -49.92 -7.14
C GLU A 633 -28.46 -51.16 -6.33
N ARG A 634 -28.18 -51.14 -5.01
CA ARG A 634 -28.50 -52.25 -4.10
C ARG A 634 -30.00 -52.49 -3.91
N LEU A 635 -30.81 -51.44 -3.96
CA LEU A 635 -32.26 -51.50 -3.80
C LEU A 635 -32.99 -51.95 -5.08
N LEU A 636 -32.59 -51.43 -6.24
CA LEU A 636 -33.33 -51.61 -7.50
C LEU A 636 -32.80 -52.77 -8.36
N ILE A 637 -31.47 -52.85 -8.57
CA ILE A 637 -30.86 -53.75 -9.57
C ILE A 637 -30.28 -54.99 -8.91
N HIS A 638 -29.49 -54.82 -7.84
CA HIS A 638 -28.83 -55.90 -7.12
C HIS A 638 -28.02 -56.84 -8.03
N ALA A 639 -27.12 -56.27 -8.82
CA ALA A 639 -26.37 -57.06 -9.79
C ALA A 639 -25.43 -58.06 -9.11
N SER A 640 -25.54 -59.34 -9.46
CA SER A 640 -24.66 -60.42 -9.01
C SER A 640 -23.43 -60.54 -9.93
N GLY A 641 -22.27 -60.18 -9.39
CA GLY A 641 -20.98 -60.22 -10.10
C GLY A 641 -20.29 -58.86 -10.20
N GLY A 642 -18.96 -58.82 -9.97
CA GLY A 642 -18.18 -57.58 -9.83
C GLY A 642 -18.32 -56.63 -11.04
N GLY A 643 -18.15 -57.13 -12.27
CA GLY A 643 -18.24 -56.31 -13.48
C GLY A 643 -19.65 -55.78 -13.76
N LYS A 644 -20.68 -56.64 -13.67
CA LYS A 644 -22.09 -56.24 -13.86
C LYS A 644 -22.55 -55.23 -12.81
N ARG A 645 -22.03 -55.35 -11.58
CA ARG A 645 -22.30 -54.42 -10.48
C ARG A 645 -21.70 -53.04 -10.73
N ILE A 646 -20.45 -52.97 -11.18
CA ILE A 646 -19.83 -51.68 -11.52
C ILE A 646 -20.61 -51.00 -12.66
N ALA A 647 -20.99 -51.74 -13.70
CA ALA A 647 -21.81 -51.21 -14.80
C ALA A 647 -23.19 -50.70 -14.32
N ALA A 648 -23.87 -51.45 -13.45
CA ALA A 648 -25.15 -51.03 -12.86
C ALA A 648 -25.02 -49.77 -12.00
N LEU A 649 -23.94 -49.65 -11.21
CA LEU A 649 -23.67 -48.48 -10.39
C LEU A 649 -23.38 -47.24 -11.23
N ILE A 650 -22.62 -47.38 -12.33
CA ILE A 650 -22.37 -46.29 -13.28
C ILE A 650 -23.68 -45.86 -13.93
N ALA A 651 -24.55 -46.79 -14.34
CA ALA A 651 -25.84 -46.47 -14.95
C ALA A 651 -26.78 -45.72 -13.98
N VAL A 652 -26.89 -46.17 -12.72
CA VAL A 652 -27.68 -45.49 -11.68
C VAL A 652 -27.09 -44.10 -11.37
N GLY A 653 -25.76 -44.01 -11.24
CA GLY A 653 -25.08 -42.74 -11.03
C GLY A 653 -25.31 -41.76 -12.19
N ALA A 654 -25.24 -42.22 -13.43
CA ALA A 654 -25.52 -41.41 -14.61
C ALA A 654 -26.97 -40.93 -14.66
N ALA A 655 -27.93 -41.78 -14.29
CA ALA A 655 -29.35 -41.41 -14.22
C ALA A 655 -29.61 -40.34 -13.13
N LEU A 656 -29.03 -40.52 -11.94
CA LEU A 656 -29.12 -39.54 -10.86
C LEU A 656 -28.45 -38.22 -11.22
N MET A 657 -27.30 -38.28 -11.90
CA MET A 657 -26.62 -37.08 -12.41
C MET A 657 -27.46 -36.36 -13.47
N GLY A 658 -28.11 -37.10 -14.37
CA GLY A 658 -29.03 -36.53 -15.36
C GLY A 658 -30.24 -35.84 -14.70
N ALA A 659 -30.83 -36.46 -13.68
CA ALA A 659 -31.90 -35.84 -12.90
C ALA A 659 -31.40 -34.57 -12.17
N PHE A 660 -30.23 -34.64 -11.56
CA PHE A 660 -29.61 -33.50 -10.89
C PHE A 660 -29.31 -32.35 -11.86
N TYR A 661 -28.85 -32.64 -13.08
CA TYR A 661 -28.64 -31.66 -14.14
C TYR A 661 -29.93 -30.93 -14.56
N ALA A 662 -31.05 -31.65 -14.62
CA ALA A 662 -32.33 -31.07 -14.99
C ALA A 662 -32.91 -30.16 -13.89
N VAL A 663 -32.71 -30.52 -12.62
CA VAL A 663 -33.35 -29.86 -11.47
C VAL A 663 -32.48 -28.76 -10.85
N HIS A 664 -31.15 -28.95 -10.78
CA HIS A 664 -30.27 -28.09 -10.01
C HIS A 664 -29.40 -27.18 -10.90
N PRO A 665 -29.38 -25.85 -10.66
CA PRO A 665 -28.70 -24.88 -11.54
C PRO A 665 -27.17 -25.02 -11.55
N ALA A 666 -26.56 -25.54 -10.47
CA ALA A 666 -25.11 -25.66 -10.31
C ALA A 666 -24.37 -26.18 -11.55
N LEU A 667 -24.90 -27.24 -12.18
CA LEU A 667 -24.28 -27.88 -13.36
C LEU A 667 -24.39 -27.09 -14.66
N SER A 668 -25.17 -26.02 -14.70
CA SER A 668 -25.28 -25.16 -15.88
C SER A 668 -24.59 -23.81 -15.69
N VAL A 669 -24.37 -23.43 -14.43
CA VAL A 669 -23.88 -22.12 -14.02
C VAL A 669 -22.38 -22.13 -13.72
N GLN A 670 -21.83 -23.26 -13.24
CA GLN A 670 -20.40 -23.40 -12.96
C GLN A 670 -19.59 -23.72 -14.23
N VAL A 671 -18.49 -22.99 -14.40
CA VAL A 671 -17.56 -23.17 -15.54
C VAL A 671 -16.72 -24.44 -15.41
N SER A 672 -16.47 -24.94 -14.19
CA SER A 672 -15.53 -26.05 -13.93
C SER A 672 -16.16 -27.26 -13.21
N ILE A 673 -17.33 -27.70 -13.66
CA ILE A 673 -18.08 -28.83 -13.08
C ILE A 673 -17.24 -30.10 -12.95
N ALA A 674 -16.48 -30.43 -13.99
CA ALA A 674 -15.64 -31.64 -14.01
C ALA A 674 -14.60 -31.62 -12.88
N MET A 675 -14.03 -30.45 -12.57
CA MET A 675 -13.09 -30.32 -11.46
C MET A 675 -13.77 -30.48 -10.10
N SER A 676 -14.97 -29.92 -9.92
CA SER A 676 -15.76 -30.11 -8.70
C SER A 676 -16.10 -31.59 -8.47
N VAL A 677 -16.53 -32.30 -9.51
CA VAL A 677 -16.83 -33.75 -9.45
C VAL A 677 -15.57 -34.56 -9.13
N MET A 678 -14.45 -34.29 -9.81
CA MET A 678 -13.16 -34.93 -9.50
C MET A 678 -12.71 -34.67 -8.06
N GLY A 679 -12.89 -33.43 -7.56
CA GLY A 679 -12.57 -33.06 -6.19
C GLY A 679 -13.38 -33.86 -5.16
N VAL A 680 -14.70 -33.98 -5.35
CA VAL A 680 -15.55 -34.80 -4.47
C VAL A 680 -15.14 -36.26 -4.51
N LEU A 681 -14.87 -36.82 -5.69
CA LEU A 681 -14.41 -38.20 -5.83
C LEU A 681 -13.06 -38.43 -5.15
N LEU A 682 -12.12 -37.48 -5.27
CA LEU A 682 -10.83 -37.52 -4.58
C LEU A 682 -11.01 -37.48 -3.06
N VAL A 683 -11.85 -36.57 -2.55
CA VAL A 683 -12.14 -36.48 -1.10
C VAL A 683 -12.77 -37.79 -0.60
N LEU A 684 -13.69 -38.39 -1.35
CA LEU A 684 -14.29 -39.68 -1.01
C LEU A 684 -13.26 -40.81 -1.04
N LEU A 685 -12.37 -40.83 -2.04
CA LEU A 685 -11.28 -41.78 -2.13
C LEU A 685 -10.37 -41.66 -0.89
N PHE A 686 -9.96 -40.44 -0.55
CA PHE A 686 -9.18 -40.16 0.65
C PHE A 686 -9.89 -40.60 1.93
N ALA A 687 -11.21 -40.35 2.05
CA ALA A 687 -11.99 -40.79 3.20
C ALA A 687 -12.01 -42.33 3.34
N VAL A 688 -12.17 -43.06 2.23
CA VAL A 688 -12.08 -44.53 2.23
C VAL A 688 -10.68 -44.99 2.60
N THR A 689 -9.62 -44.37 2.04
CA THR A 689 -8.24 -44.70 2.39
C THR A 689 -7.96 -44.47 3.87
N ILE A 690 -8.40 -43.34 4.44
CA ILE A 690 -8.28 -43.04 5.87
C ILE A 690 -9.06 -44.06 6.71
N ALA A 691 -10.28 -44.44 6.30
CA ALA A 691 -11.07 -45.44 7.02
C ALA A 691 -10.39 -46.82 7.03
N VAL A 692 -9.82 -47.24 5.89
CA VAL A 692 -9.09 -48.51 5.78
C VAL A 692 -7.80 -48.47 6.62
N LEU A 693 -6.99 -47.43 6.46
CA LEU A 693 -5.76 -47.25 7.25
C LEU A 693 -6.06 -47.14 8.75
N GLY A 694 -7.12 -46.42 9.12
CA GLY A 694 -7.59 -46.31 10.49
C GLY A 694 -8.03 -47.65 11.04
N SER A 695 -8.76 -48.46 10.26
CA SER A 695 -9.16 -49.80 10.68
C SER A 695 -7.97 -50.74 10.88
N GLU A 696 -6.95 -50.65 10.02
CA GLU A 696 -5.73 -51.45 10.15
C GLU A 696 -4.89 -50.99 11.35
N ALA A 697 -4.74 -49.67 11.53
CA ALA A 697 -4.06 -49.09 12.68
C ALA A 697 -4.75 -49.46 13.99
N SER A 698 -6.08 -49.39 14.04
CA SER A 698 -6.87 -49.88 15.19
C SER A 698 -6.64 -51.36 15.44
N ARG A 699 -6.59 -52.20 14.40
CA ARG A 699 -6.30 -53.63 14.55
C ARG A 699 -4.91 -53.86 15.14
N VAL A 700 -3.89 -53.15 14.66
CA VAL A 700 -2.52 -53.25 15.20
C VAL A 700 -2.45 -52.77 16.65
N ILE A 701 -3.13 -51.66 16.99
CA ILE A 701 -3.20 -51.17 18.37
C ILE A 701 -3.89 -52.18 19.28
N GLU A 702 -4.99 -52.81 18.83
CA GLU A 702 -5.69 -53.86 19.56
C GLU A 702 -4.80 -55.08 19.75
N GLU A 703 -4.11 -55.55 18.71
CA GLU A 703 -3.18 -56.69 18.76
C GLU A 703 -2.03 -56.43 19.77
N GLU A 704 -1.46 -55.22 19.81
CA GLU A 704 -0.40 -54.87 20.77
C GLU A 704 -0.94 -54.64 22.20
N ALA A 705 -2.13 -54.06 22.34
CA ALA A 705 -2.80 -53.91 23.63
C ALA A 705 -3.17 -55.26 24.26
N GLU A 706 -3.62 -56.22 23.45
CA GLU A 706 -3.90 -57.60 23.89
C GLU A 706 -2.63 -58.30 24.39
N LYS A 707 -1.49 -58.10 23.72
CA LYS A 707 -0.18 -58.63 24.16
C LYS A 707 0.30 -58.01 25.47
N ALA A 708 0.03 -56.72 25.70
CA ALA A 708 0.52 -56.00 26.88
C ALA A 708 -0.37 -56.13 28.12
N MET A 709 -1.70 -56.19 27.96
CA MET A 709 -2.66 -56.15 29.08
C MET A 709 -3.55 -57.41 29.21
N GLY A 710 -3.43 -58.38 28.31
CA GLY A 710 -4.27 -59.58 28.28
C GLY A 710 -5.68 -59.32 27.73
N VAL A 711 -6.37 -60.39 27.31
CA VAL A 711 -7.66 -60.31 26.58
C VAL A 711 -8.77 -59.77 27.48
N HIS A 712 -9.02 -58.46 27.43
CA HIS A 712 -10.11 -57.79 28.15
C HIS A 712 -10.89 -56.85 27.23
N ARG A 713 -11.65 -57.40 26.28
CA ARG A 713 -12.95 -56.86 25.77
C ARG A 713 -13.51 -57.71 24.64
N VAL A 714 -14.82 -57.99 24.69
CA VAL A 714 -15.59 -58.33 23.47
C VAL A 714 -15.92 -57.01 22.78
N GLY A 715 -15.10 -56.64 21.79
CA GLY A 715 -15.30 -55.45 20.98
C GLY A 715 -16.52 -55.58 20.06
N ARG A 716 -17.73 -55.32 20.57
CA ARG A 716 -18.89 -55.03 19.70
C ARG A 716 -18.68 -53.64 19.11
N SER A 717 -17.94 -53.54 18.01
CA SER A 717 -17.82 -52.28 17.28
C SER A 717 -19.20 -51.87 16.75
N PRO A 718 -19.75 -50.72 17.19
CA PRO A 718 -21.05 -50.23 16.70
C PRO A 718 -21.06 -50.06 15.17
N LEU A 719 -19.89 -49.78 14.60
CA LEU A 719 -19.66 -49.61 13.17
C LEU A 719 -19.92 -50.91 12.37
N ILE A 720 -19.47 -52.06 12.89
CA ILE A 720 -19.70 -53.36 12.25
C ILE A 720 -21.20 -53.70 12.23
N ASN A 721 -21.91 -53.41 13.32
CA ASN A 721 -23.35 -53.63 13.40
C ASN A 721 -24.13 -52.77 12.40
N VAL A 722 -23.71 -51.52 12.17
CA VAL A 722 -24.31 -50.64 11.16
C VAL A 722 -24.03 -51.16 9.73
N VAL A 723 -22.79 -51.58 9.46
CA VAL A 723 -22.39 -52.12 8.15
C VAL A 723 -23.14 -53.42 7.82
N LEU A 724 -23.42 -54.27 8.81
CA LEU A 724 -24.21 -55.50 8.65
C LEU A 724 -25.71 -55.23 8.58
N ALA A 725 -26.22 -54.20 9.26
CA ALA A 725 -27.63 -53.84 9.26
C ALA A 725 -28.10 -53.21 7.93
N LEU A 726 -27.21 -52.48 7.23
CA LEU A 726 -27.54 -51.79 5.98
C LEU A 726 -28.00 -52.73 4.85
N PRO A 727 -27.26 -53.82 4.51
CA PRO A 727 -27.71 -54.81 3.53
C PRO A 727 -29.02 -55.49 3.93
N LEU A 728 -29.16 -55.85 5.21
CA LEU A 728 -30.36 -56.47 5.78
C LEU A 728 -31.59 -55.56 5.68
N ALA A 729 -31.43 -54.26 5.94
CA ALA A 729 -32.49 -53.26 5.78
C ALA A 729 -32.91 -53.12 4.32
N LEU A 730 -31.95 -53.05 3.38
CA LEU A 730 -32.23 -52.96 1.94
C LEU A 730 -32.93 -54.22 1.41
N GLU A 731 -32.55 -55.41 1.91
CA GLU A 731 -33.21 -56.66 1.53
C GLU A 731 -34.67 -56.72 2.01
N ASN A 732 -34.93 -56.26 3.24
CA ASN A 732 -36.29 -56.16 3.78
C ASN A 732 -37.14 -55.13 3.02
N MET A 733 -36.55 -54.02 2.56
CA MET A 733 -37.21 -53.03 1.70
C MET A 733 -37.60 -53.62 0.34
N ARG A 734 -36.77 -54.48 -0.25
CA ARG A 734 -37.10 -55.18 -1.52
C ARG A 734 -38.20 -56.22 -1.38
N LYS A 735 -38.25 -56.95 -0.27
CA LYS A 735 -39.30 -57.96 0.00
C LYS A 735 -40.70 -57.35 0.12
N ARG A 736 -40.82 -56.03 0.34
CA ARG A 736 -42.10 -55.30 0.52
C ARG A 736 -42.18 -54.07 -0.38
N PRO A 737 -42.22 -54.23 -1.72
CA PRO A 737 -42.03 -53.14 -2.67
C PRO A 737 -43.08 -52.02 -2.56
N LEU A 738 -44.36 -52.38 -2.37
CA LEU A 738 -45.45 -51.40 -2.22
C LEU A 738 -45.26 -50.51 -0.99
N ARG A 739 -44.94 -51.13 0.16
CA ARG A 739 -44.69 -50.39 1.41
C ARG A 739 -43.48 -49.46 1.25
N THR A 740 -42.39 -49.96 0.67
CA THR A 740 -41.17 -49.20 0.43
C THR A 740 -41.42 -47.99 -0.47
N ALA A 741 -42.14 -48.17 -1.58
CA ALA A 741 -42.46 -47.09 -2.51
C ALA A 741 -43.33 -46.00 -1.85
N LEU A 742 -44.37 -46.40 -1.10
CA LEU A 742 -45.24 -45.47 -0.36
C LEU A 742 -44.46 -44.71 0.71
N THR A 743 -43.58 -45.38 1.46
CA THR A 743 -42.75 -44.71 2.49
C THR A 743 -41.74 -43.73 1.89
N LEU A 744 -41.08 -44.08 0.78
CA LEU A 744 -40.15 -43.17 0.09
C LEU A 744 -40.89 -41.97 -0.48
N THR A 745 -42.07 -42.17 -1.08
CA THR A 745 -42.89 -41.09 -1.61
C THR A 745 -43.33 -40.13 -0.50
N ALA A 746 -43.76 -40.67 0.65
CA ALA A 746 -44.11 -39.86 1.81
C ALA A 746 -42.92 -39.06 2.34
N LEU A 747 -41.74 -39.67 2.46
CA LEU A 747 -40.51 -38.97 2.88
C LEU A 747 -40.11 -37.87 1.91
N VAL A 748 -40.21 -38.12 0.60
CA VAL A 748 -39.95 -37.11 -0.44
C VAL A 748 -40.95 -35.97 -0.33
N ALA A 749 -42.25 -36.26 -0.16
CA ALA A 749 -43.27 -35.22 0.00
C ALA A 749 -43.06 -34.39 1.26
N VAL A 750 -42.68 -35.01 2.39
CA VAL A 750 -42.33 -34.31 3.63
C VAL A 750 -41.09 -33.44 3.42
N ALA A 751 -40.04 -33.95 2.78
CA ALA A 751 -38.84 -33.18 2.47
C ALA A 751 -39.14 -31.96 1.58
N ILE A 752 -39.94 -32.14 0.53
CA ILE A 752 -40.41 -31.04 -0.34
C ILE A 752 -41.21 -30.02 0.48
N SER A 753 -42.13 -30.48 1.33
CA SER A 753 -42.98 -29.60 2.15
C SER A 753 -42.16 -28.77 3.13
N VAL A 754 -41.25 -29.41 3.88
CA VAL A 754 -40.36 -28.73 4.83
C VAL A 754 -39.46 -27.74 4.11
N THR A 755 -38.86 -28.12 2.98
CA THR A 755 -37.99 -27.24 2.20
C THR A 755 -38.74 -26.04 1.61
N SER A 756 -39.99 -26.24 1.19
CA SER A 756 -40.83 -25.15 0.67
C SER A 756 -41.22 -24.18 1.79
N LEU A 757 -41.55 -24.70 2.98
CA LEU A 757 -41.96 -23.91 4.14
C LEU A 757 -40.81 -23.08 4.74
N THR A 758 -39.56 -23.54 4.59
CA THR A 758 -38.36 -22.81 5.03
C THR A 758 -37.83 -21.83 4.00
N SER A 759 -38.42 -21.75 2.80
CA SER A 759 -38.03 -20.76 1.77
C SER A 759 -38.54 -19.36 2.13
N VAL A 760 -37.72 -18.58 2.84
CA VAL A 760 -37.98 -17.17 3.14
C VAL A 760 -37.11 -16.30 2.25
N SER A 761 -37.72 -15.28 1.62
CA SER A 761 -36.99 -14.27 0.84
C SER A 761 -36.74 -13.04 1.71
N TYR A 762 -35.49 -12.61 1.78
CA TYR A 762 -35.08 -11.36 2.43
C TYR A 762 -34.93 -10.27 1.37
N TYR A 763 -35.20 -9.02 1.75
CA TYR A 763 -35.10 -7.87 0.86
C TYR A 763 -34.23 -6.77 1.50
N THR A 764 -33.32 -6.21 0.72
CA THR A 764 -32.37 -5.17 1.15
C THR A 764 -32.57 -3.91 0.32
N ASP A 765 -33.04 -2.82 0.95
CA ASP A 765 -33.21 -1.52 0.30
C ASP A 765 -32.07 -0.54 0.62
N VAL A 766 -31.84 0.43 -0.27
CA VAL A 766 -30.96 1.57 -0.03
C VAL A 766 -31.80 2.78 0.39
N LYS A 767 -31.93 3.00 1.70
CA LYS A 767 -32.54 4.24 2.21
C LYS A 767 -31.57 5.41 2.08
N PHE A 768 -31.91 6.38 1.22
CA PHE A 768 -31.32 7.70 1.29
C PHE A 768 -31.94 8.44 2.48
N SER A 769 -31.14 8.78 3.50
CA SER A 769 -31.62 9.74 4.50
C SER A 769 -31.61 11.12 3.86
N SER A 770 -32.77 11.78 3.79
CA SER A 770 -32.81 13.23 3.58
C SER A 770 -32.07 13.86 4.76
N VAL A 771 -30.87 14.38 4.52
CA VAL A 771 -30.22 15.27 5.48
C VAL A 771 -31.07 16.54 5.50
N ALA A 772 -31.74 16.78 6.62
CA ALA A 772 -32.47 18.01 6.90
C ALA A 772 -31.49 19.17 7.12
#